data_AF-A0A9R0I565-F1
#
_entry.id   AF-A0A9R0I565-F1
#
_cell.length_a   1.000
_cell.length_b   1.000
_cell.length_c   1.000
_cell.angle_alpha   90.00
_cell.angle_beta   90.00
_cell.angle_gamma   90.00
#
_symmetry.space_group_name_H-M   'P 1'
#
loop_
_entity.id
_entity.type
_entity.pdbx_description
1 polymer ?
#
loop_
_entity_poly.entity_id
_entity_poly.type
_entity_poly.pdbx_seq_one_letter_code
_entity_poly.pdbx_strand_id
1 'polypeptide(L)'
;MEKDKYFPLFETKQAKGRLIYRVFASSIFVAICVILIYRLNYIPKKVGEGRWGWLLLFMAEIWFSFYWILTQLLRWNCIYRYSFKDRLSHRYENELPKVDIFVCTADPVIEPPILVVNTVLSVMAYDYPPEKLSVYVSDDGGSILTFYALFEASKFSKNWLPYCKMYKVEPRSPAAYFRSLPKPADATHSSHLASIKKLYEEMYKRIETATNLSQIPEQVGNQHKGFSLWDDSYTCKRDHDTILQILIDGRNEGAIDVEGNQLPTLAYLAREKRPQHFHNFKAGAMNALLRVSSEISNGSVILNVDCDMYSNNSQSIRDALCFFMDEKQSQDIAYVQFPQKFENTTNNDIYGSALQTISNVEFHGLDGLGGPLYVGTGCFHQREILCGRKYSKNYKIEWKTTPNVKQTVQETVQELEDRAKSLASCTYDLNSQWGKQMGLKYGCPVEDVITGLGIQCRGWKSVYLNPKRSAFLGLAATSLDDSLVQHKRWSEGDLQIMLTHCPLWYGRNRIPLGLQLGYCHYCFWAVNSLATLSYCTIPSLYMIGTNSLFPQLSSPWILPFGYIIIGKYSYSLAEFLYTGGTVLGWWNEQRMWLYRRTSSYLFALIDTILKVVGFSEMKFVITSKVADEDVSQRYEKEMMEFGVASPMFTLLTSLALINLFSFVVLINKLLVQEQRISITNRLSLQIILCGVLVLINLPLFKAVFIRKDKGKMPTSIAMKFSRWSILVAVLLLALSSLQLAFGLRFVIDREECFSHNVQFEWDTVHVSYVVIKSDSPWRTEDGVDLVVKGPEGDQIHDSHDKISEKFDFSAHKKGPFKFCFTNKSPYHETIDFDVQVGHFTYYDQHAKDEHVKPLIEQIEKLGESLYNIQFEQHWLEAQTDRQAIVNEAMSKRAIHKAVMESFALVGASVLQIYLLRRMFEKKLGTSRV
;
A
#
# COMPACT_ATOMS: atom_id res chain seq x y z
N MET A 1 -8.52 -11.64 -58.93
CA MET A 1 -7.81 -11.34 -57.67
C MET A 1 -8.64 -10.34 -56.89
N GLU A 2 -9.56 -10.81 -56.04
CA GLU A 2 -10.20 -9.93 -55.06
C GLU A 2 -9.13 -9.38 -54.13
N LYS A 3 -9.20 -8.08 -53.81
CA LYS A 3 -8.34 -7.48 -52.77
C LYS A 3 -8.62 -8.21 -51.46
N ASP A 4 -7.66 -8.97 -50.94
CA ASP A 4 -7.76 -9.63 -49.63
C ASP A 4 -8.25 -8.63 -48.59
N LYS A 5 -9.49 -8.82 -48.15
CA LYS A 5 -10.13 -7.94 -47.17
C LYS A 5 -9.40 -8.14 -45.85
N TYR A 6 -8.73 -7.09 -45.35
CA TYR A 6 -8.03 -7.14 -44.05
C TYR A 6 -9.03 -7.47 -42.94
N PHE A 7 -8.83 -8.61 -42.28
CA PHE A 7 -9.54 -9.00 -41.06
C PHE A 7 -8.55 -8.96 -39.89
N PRO A 8 -8.80 -8.16 -38.84
CA PRO A 8 -7.88 -8.07 -37.71
C PRO A 8 -7.83 -9.38 -36.91
N LEU A 9 -6.68 -9.69 -36.31
CA LEU A 9 -6.50 -10.83 -35.40
C LEU A 9 -7.08 -10.59 -34.00
N PHE A 10 -7.37 -9.34 -33.66
CA PHE A 10 -8.03 -8.98 -32.42
C PHE A 10 -8.96 -7.78 -32.58
N GLU A 11 -9.90 -7.63 -31.66
CA GLU A 11 -10.81 -6.49 -31.56
C GLU A 11 -10.66 -5.80 -30.20
N THR A 12 -10.71 -4.47 -30.20
CA THR A 12 -10.76 -3.65 -28.99
C THR A 12 -12.13 -3.02 -28.84
N LYS A 13 -12.84 -3.31 -27.74
CA LYS A 13 -14.13 -2.75 -27.39
C LYS A 13 -14.02 -1.78 -26.23
N GLN A 14 -14.79 -0.71 -26.30
CA GLN A 14 -14.93 0.23 -25.22
C GLN A 14 -15.87 -0.31 -24.13
N ALA A 15 -15.55 -0.06 -22.85
CA ALA A 15 -16.47 -0.37 -21.75
C ALA A 15 -17.86 0.28 -21.96
N LYS A 16 -18.92 -0.45 -21.63
CA LYS A 16 -20.30 0.08 -21.63
C LYS A 16 -20.50 1.00 -20.42
N GLY A 17 -21.43 1.96 -20.51
CA GLY A 17 -21.81 2.80 -19.36
C GLY A 17 -20.82 3.91 -18.97
N ARG A 18 -19.78 4.18 -19.77
CA ARG A 18 -18.76 5.22 -19.48
C ARG A 18 -19.34 6.59 -19.17
N LEU A 19 -20.38 7.02 -19.90
CA LEU A 19 -21.00 8.33 -19.67
C LEU A 19 -21.63 8.41 -18.27
N ILE A 20 -22.35 7.35 -17.87
CA ILE A 20 -22.97 7.25 -16.55
C ILE A 20 -21.90 7.29 -15.46
N TYR A 21 -20.83 6.50 -15.63
CA TYR A 21 -19.70 6.49 -14.70
C TYR A 21 -19.05 7.88 -14.57
N ARG A 22 -18.82 8.58 -15.69
CA ARG A 22 -18.21 9.92 -15.67
C ARG A 22 -19.09 10.94 -14.95
N VAL A 23 -20.40 10.92 -15.18
CA VAL A 23 -21.34 11.80 -14.47
C VAL A 23 -21.29 11.51 -12.97
N PHE A 24 -21.32 10.24 -12.57
CA PHE A 24 -21.18 9.83 -11.18
C PHE A 24 -19.83 10.24 -10.56
N ALA A 25 -18.72 10.01 -11.26
CA ALA A 25 -17.39 10.42 -10.79
C ALA A 25 -17.31 11.95 -10.65
N SER A 26 -17.86 12.70 -11.61
CA SER A 26 -17.93 14.16 -11.53
C SER A 26 -18.76 14.66 -10.35
N SER A 27 -19.89 14.03 -10.03
CA SER A 27 -20.69 14.42 -8.86
C SER A 27 -19.98 14.11 -7.54
N ILE A 28 -19.28 12.97 -7.45
CA ILE A 28 -18.43 12.65 -6.30
C ILE A 28 -17.28 13.66 -6.17
N PHE A 29 -16.65 14.06 -7.27
CA PHE A 29 -15.59 15.07 -7.26
C PHE A 29 -16.10 16.42 -6.72
N VAL A 30 -17.28 16.87 -7.16
CA VAL A 30 -17.90 18.10 -6.62
C VAL A 30 -18.12 17.98 -5.11
N ALA A 31 -18.64 16.84 -4.63
CA ALA A 31 -18.82 16.62 -3.20
C ALA A 31 -17.49 16.63 -2.42
N ILE A 32 -16.41 16.06 -2.98
CA ILE A 32 -15.06 16.13 -2.40
C ILE A 32 -14.61 17.59 -2.27
N CYS A 33 -14.77 18.40 -3.33
CA CYS A 33 -14.43 19.83 -3.28
C CYS A 33 -15.20 20.58 -2.19
N VAL A 34 -16.51 20.30 -2.04
CA VAL A 34 -17.34 20.89 -0.98
C VAL A 34 -16.85 20.51 0.41
N ILE A 35 -16.43 19.26 0.63
CA ILE A 35 -15.83 18.83 1.91
C ILE A 35 -14.52 19.55 2.19
N LEU A 36 -13.65 19.71 1.19
CA LEU A 36 -12.39 20.43 1.38
C LEU A 36 -12.63 21.92 1.70
N ILE A 37 -13.63 22.55 1.07
CA ILE A 37 -14.06 23.92 1.40
C ILE A 37 -14.58 23.99 2.84
N TYR A 38 -15.40 23.03 3.27
CA TYR A 38 -15.85 22.93 4.65
C TYR A 38 -14.66 22.83 5.61
N ARG A 39 -13.69 21.96 5.34
CA ARG A 39 -12.51 21.80 6.20
C ARG A 39 -11.69 23.09 6.34
N LEU A 40 -11.55 23.85 5.26
CA LEU A 40 -10.82 25.13 5.25
C LEU A 40 -11.56 26.22 6.03
N ASN A 41 -12.88 26.33 5.86
CA ASN A 41 -13.67 27.41 6.47
C ASN A 41 -13.88 27.23 7.98
N TYR A 42 -13.85 25.98 8.48
CA TYR A 42 -14.16 25.65 9.86
C TYR A 42 -12.92 25.20 10.68
N ILE A 43 -11.72 25.63 10.30
CA ILE A 43 -10.50 25.38 11.08
C ILE A 43 -10.65 26.03 12.47
N PRO A 44 -10.50 25.27 13.59
CA PRO A 44 -10.59 25.83 14.94
C PRO A 44 -9.56 26.95 15.17
N LYS A 45 -10.03 28.10 15.67
CA LYS A 45 -9.17 29.29 15.87
C LYS A 45 -8.21 29.10 17.04
N LYS A 46 -8.66 28.49 18.14
CA LYS A 46 -7.86 28.24 19.35
C LYS A 46 -7.06 26.93 19.23
N VAL A 47 -5.82 26.93 19.71
CA VAL A 47 -4.88 25.78 19.60
C VAL A 47 -5.32 24.57 20.44
N GLY A 48 -6.11 24.79 21.51
CA GLY A 48 -6.60 23.73 22.42
C GLY A 48 -7.94 23.07 22.05
N GLU A 49 -8.75 23.65 21.15
CA GLU A 49 -10.08 23.10 20.77
C GLU A 49 -9.97 21.99 19.70
N GLY A 50 -9.01 21.08 19.83
CA GLY A 50 -8.86 19.97 18.90
C GLY A 50 -8.35 20.35 17.50
N ARG A 51 -7.75 21.54 17.35
CA ARG A 51 -7.19 22.07 16.10
C ARG A 51 -6.23 21.11 15.41
N TRP A 52 -5.35 20.43 16.18
CA TRP A 52 -4.40 19.47 15.63
C TRP A 52 -5.09 18.26 15.00
N GLY A 53 -6.10 17.69 15.66
CA GLY A 53 -6.91 16.61 15.11
C GLY A 53 -7.62 17.02 13.83
N TRP A 54 -8.13 18.26 13.77
CA TRP A 54 -8.74 18.82 12.57
C TRP A 54 -7.74 18.95 11.41
N LEU A 55 -6.56 19.53 11.65
CA LEU A 55 -5.52 19.72 10.63
C LEU A 55 -4.99 18.38 10.09
N LEU A 56 -4.77 17.39 10.96
CA LEU A 56 -4.33 16.06 10.55
C LEU A 56 -5.38 15.35 9.67
N LEU A 57 -6.66 15.41 10.05
CA LEU A 57 -7.74 14.89 9.20
C LEU A 57 -7.83 15.64 7.87
N PHE A 58 -7.69 16.96 7.88
CA PHE A 58 -7.71 17.75 6.66
C PHE A 58 -6.59 17.34 5.70
N MET A 59 -5.36 17.14 6.20
CA MET A 59 -4.24 16.65 5.39
C MET A 59 -4.48 15.24 4.86
N ALA A 60 -5.05 14.35 5.67
CA ALA A 60 -5.43 13.01 5.24
C ALA A 60 -6.51 13.04 4.13
N GLU A 61 -7.49 13.95 4.23
CA GLU A 61 -8.55 14.12 3.23
C GLU A 61 -8.03 14.74 1.93
N ILE A 62 -7.08 15.68 1.98
CA ILE A 62 -6.36 16.16 0.79
C ILE A 62 -5.66 15.00 0.10
N TRP A 63 -4.93 14.19 0.86
CA TRP A 63 -4.22 13.02 0.33
C TRP A 63 -5.19 12.01 -0.30
N PHE A 64 -6.28 11.66 0.39
CA PHE A 64 -7.29 10.77 -0.16
C PHE A 64 -7.98 11.34 -1.39
N SER A 65 -8.21 12.66 -1.45
CA SER A 65 -8.76 13.34 -2.62
C SER A 65 -7.82 13.20 -3.82
N PHE A 66 -6.53 13.46 -3.61
CA PHE A 66 -5.50 13.27 -4.63
C PHE A 66 -5.42 11.81 -5.10
N TYR A 67 -5.36 10.86 -4.17
CA TYR A 67 -5.29 9.44 -4.51
C TYR A 67 -6.56 8.96 -5.22
N TRP A 68 -7.73 9.44 -4.81
CA TRP A 68 -9.00 9.16 -5.48
C TRP A 68 -8.98 9.64 -6.93
N ILE A 69 -8.45 10.83 -7.23
CA ILE A 69 -8.29 11.30 -8.62
C ILE A 69 -7.44 10.32 -9.44
N LEU A 70 -6.34 9.81 -8.88
CA LEU A 70 -5.52 8.79 -9.56
C LEU A 70 -6.32 7.52 -9.89
N THR A 71 -7.18 7.06 -8.97
CA THR A 71 -8.05 5.89 -9.22
C THR A 71 -9.06 6.12 -10.35
N GLN A 72 -9.51 7.37 -10.55
CA GLN A 72 -10.47 7.70 -11.60
C GLN A 72 -9.86 7.61 -12.99
N LEU A 73 -8.55 7.89 -13.13
CA LEU A 73 -7.84 7.75 -14.40
C LEU A 73 -7.91 6.32 -14.95
N LEU A 74 -7.83 5.33 -14.05
CA LEU A 74 -7.91 3.91 -14.40
C LEU A 74 -9.35 3.47 -14.75
N ARG A 75 -10.37 4.28 -14.46
CA ARG A 75 -11.77 3.96 -14.77
C ARG A 75 -12.33 4.82 -15.90
N TRP A 76 -11.61 5.87 -16.32
CA TRP A 76 -12.09 6.86 -17.27
C TRP A 76 -12.27 6.33 -18.70
N ASN A 77 -11.36 5.45 -19.14
CA ASN A 77 -11.25 4.96 -20.53
C ASN A 77 -11.01 3.44 -20.62
N CYS A 78 -11.66 2.65 -19.77
CA CYS A 78 -11.51 1.19 -19.73
C CYS A 78 -11.83 0.49 -21.07
N ILE A 79 -10.91 -0.33 -21.58
CA ILE A 79 -11.06 -1.10 -22.84
C ILE A 79 -10.95 -2.61 -22.61
N TYR A 80 -11.66 -3.38 -23.44
CA TYR A 80 -11.65 -4.84 -23.43
C TYR A 80 -11.17 -5.36 -24.78
N ARG A 81 -10.26 -6.33 -24.77
CA ARG A 81 -9.69 -6.92 -25.98
C ARG A 81 -10.12 -8.36 -26.16
N TYR A 82 -10.30 -8.77 -27.41
CA TYR A 82 -10.73 -10.10 -27.82
C TYR A 82 -9.86 -10.61 -28.96
N SER A 83 -9.33 -11.81 -28.85
CA SER A 83 -8.50 -12.49 -29.86
C SER A 83 -9.35 -13.37 -30.79
N PHE A 84 -8.91 -13.53 -32.03
CA PHE A 84 -9.52 -14.40 -33.04
C PHE A 84 -8.54 -15.46 -33.52
N LYS A 85 -8.38 -16.54 -32.74
CA LYS A 85 -7.43 -17.63 -32.99
C LYS A 85 -7.64 -18.34 -34.33
N ASP A 86 -8.89 -18.53 -34.76
CA ASP A 86 -9.20 -19.17 -36.04
C ASP A 86 -8.58 -18.39 -37.23
N ARG A 87 -8.56 -17.05 -37.13
CA ARG A 87 -7.95 -16.17 -38.14
C ARG A 87 -6.42 -16.19 -38.08
N LEU A 88 -5.84 -16.42 -36.90
CA LEU A 88 -4.41 -16.62 -36.75
C LEU A 88 -4.01 -17.94 -37.42
N SER A 89 -4.69 -19.04 -37.09
CA SER A 89 -4.43 -20.35 -37.68
C SER A 89 -4.60 -20.33 -39.20
N HIS A 90 -5.69 -19.78 -39.72
CA HIS A 90 -5.90 -19.70 -41.17
C HIS A 90 -4.77 -18.96 -41.91
N ARG A 91 -4.13 -17.97 -41.28
CA ARG A 91 -3.07 -17.16 -41.93
C ARG A 91 -1.66 -17.64 -41.66
N TYR A 92 -1.37 -18.15 -40.47
CA TYR A 92 -0.01 -18.31 -39.97
C TYR A 92 0.30 -19.70 -39.42
N GLU A 93 -0.56 -20.72 -39.54
CA GLU A 93 -0.34 -22.05 -38.93
C GLU A 93 1.08 -22.60 -39.21
N ASN A 94 1.55 -22.49 -40.45
CA ASN A 94 2.87 -22.96 -40.86
C ASN A 94 4.00 -21.97 -40.50
N GLU A 95 3.68 -20.69 -40.30
CA GLU A 95 4.62 -19.60 -40.01
C GLU A 95 4.62 -19.17 -38.54
N LEU A 96 4.05 -19.98 -37.64
CA LEU A 96 4.07 -19.71 -36.20
C LEU A 96 5.51 -19.58 -35.67
N PRO A 97 5.80 -18.61 -34.78
CA PRO A 97 7.15 -18.40 -34.25
C PRO A 97 7.59 -19.43 -33.20
N LYS A 98 8.89 -19.50 -32.92
CA LYS A 98 9.40 -20.24 -31.75
C LYS A 98 9.08 -19.51 -30.45
N VAL A 99 8.69 -20.26 -29.42
CA VAL A 99 8.29 -19.78 -28.09
C VAL A 99 9.14 -20.45 -27.01
N ASP A 100 9.82 -19.63 -26.21
CA ASP A 100 10.54 -20.07 -25.02
C ASP A 100 9.71 -19.79 -23.77
N ILE A 101 9.58 -20.79 -22.90
CA ILE A 101 8.82 -20.70 -21.65
C ILE A 101 9.79 -20.81 -20.48
N PHE A 102 9.79 -19.80 -19.62
CA PHE A 102 10.64 -19.74 -18.44
C PHE A 102 9.82 -19.99 -17.18
N VAL A 103 10.22 -21.03 -16.44
CA VAL A 103 9.69 -21.39 -15.12
C VAL A 103 10.80 -21.15 -14.10
N CYS A 104 10.57 -20.30 -13.10
CA CYS A 104 11.55 -20.03 -12.05
C CYS A 104 11.09 -20.65 -10.71
N THR A 105 12.02 -21.29 -10.00
CA THR A 105 11.85 -21.75 -8.62
C THR A 105 13.08 -21.36 -7.80
N ALA A 106 12.87 -21.08 -6.51
CA ALA A 106 13.90 -20.52 -5.62
C ALA A 106 14.25 -21.44 -4.45
N ASP A 107 13.33 -22.28 -4.00
CA ASP A 107 13.55 -23.13 -2.83
C ASP A 107 12.70 -24.42 -2.88
N PRO A 108 13.31 -25.62 -2.90
CA PRO A 108 12.59 -26.89 -3.02
C PRO A 108 11.77 -27.26 -1.78
N VAL A 109 11.95 -26.58 -0.63
CA VAL A 109 11.15 -26.81 0.57
C VAL A 109 9.88 -25.97 0.54
N ILE A 110 10.03 -24.67 0.20
CA ILE A 110 8.89 -23.74 0.10
C ILE A 110 8.07 -23.98 -1.17
N GLU A 111 8.75 -24.36 -2.26
CA GLU A 111 8.18 -24.65 -3.58
C GLU A 111 8.53 -26.12 -3.95
N PRO A 112 7.75 -27.11 -3.45
CA PRO A 112 8.07 -28.52 -3.60
C PRO A 112 8.30 -28.94 -5.06
N PRO A 113 9.24 -29.87 -5.34
CA PRO A 113 9.54 -30.29 -6.72
C PRO A 113 8.32 -30.77 -7.52
N ILE A 114 7.34 -31.39 -6.85
CA ILE A 114 6.09 -31.83 -7.50
C ILE A 114 5.22 -30.66 -7.99
N LEU A 115 5.23 -29.52 -7.30
CA LEU A 115 4.55 -28.30 -7.74
C LEU A 115 5.18 -27.80 -9.06
N VAL A 116 6.52 -27.72 -9.09
CA VAL A 116 7.30 -27.32 -10.27
C VAL A 116 7.00 -28.23 -11.45
N VAL A 117 7.02 -29.55 -11.26
CA VAL A 117 6.76 -30.55 -12.31
C VAL A 117 5.36 -30.43 -12.90
N ASN A 118 4.34 -30.20 -12.08
CA ASN A 118 2.97 -30.02 -12.57
C ASN A 118 2.84 -28.78 -13.47
N THR A 119 3.51 -27.69 -13.10
CA THR A 119 3.59 -26.47 -13.92
C THR A 119 4.33 -26.73 -15.22
N VAL A 120 5.48 -27.41 -15.17
CA VAL A 120 6.29 -27.76 -16.36
C VAL A 120 5.50 -28.63 -17.33
N LEU A 121 4.89 -29.72 -16.86
CA LEU A 121 4.05 -30.61 -17.69
C LEU A 121 2.85 -29.86 -18.29
N SER A 122 2.30 -28.90 -17.56
CA SER A 122 1.20 -28.07 -18.03
C SER A 122 1.60 -27.15 -19.19
N VAL A 123 2.77 -26.50 -19.10
CA VAL A 123 3.25 -25.61 -20.16
C VAL A 123 3.93 -26.35 -21.31
N MET A 124 4.39 -27.59 -21.12
CA MET A 124 4.83 -28.44 -22.24
C MET A 124 3.65 -28.91 -23.11
N ALA A 125 2.43 -28.97 -22.55
CA ALA A 125 1.23 -29.46 -23.21
C ALA A 125 0.35 -28.35 -23.82
N TYR A 126 0.96 -27.23 -24.25
CA TYR A 126 0.24 -26.21 -25.03
C TYR A 126 -0.22 -26.76 -26.39
N ASP A 127 -1.32 -26.22 -26.93
CA ASP A 127 -1.77 -26.54 -28.28
C ASP A 127 -0.95 -25.74 -29.30
N TYR A 128 0.29 -26.18 -29.48
CA TYR A 128 1.32 -25.53 -30.29
C TYR A 128 2.26 -26.59 -30.90
N PRO A 129 2.89 -26.31 -32.05
CA PRO A 129 3.86 -27.25 -32.63
C PRO A 129 5.01 -27.56 -31.64
N PRO A 130 5.23 -28.83 -31.25
CA PRO A 130 6.24 -29.20 -30.24
C PRO A 130 7.65 -28.74 -30.58
N GLU A 131 8.03 -28.80 -31.85
CA GLU A 131 9.34 -28.39 -32.37
C GLU A 131 9.60 -26.88 -32.29
N LYS A 132 8.54 -26.09 -32.05
CA LYS A 132 8.59 -24.63 -31.87
C LYS A 132 8.48 -24.22 -30.39
N LEU A 133 8.34 -25.18 -29.48
CA LEU A 133 8.15 -24.94 -28.06
C LEU A 133 9.38 -25.40 -27.29
N SER A 134 9.88 -24.56 -26.39
CA SER A 134 11.01 -24.90 -25.52
C SER A 134 10.76 -24.41 -24.10
N VAL A 135 10.92 -25.29 -23.12
CA VAL A 135 10.67 -25.02 -21.70
C VAL A 135 11.99 -25.04 -20.94
N TYR A 136 12.23 -23.98 -20.19
CA TYR A 136 13.41 -23.81 -19.37
C TYR A 136 13.02 -23.64 -17.92
N VAL A 137 13.61 -24.45 -17.05
CA VAL A 137 13.43 -24.35 -15.60
C VAL A 137 14.69 -23.77 -14.99
N SER A 138 14.58 -22.58 -14.41
CA SER A 138 15.65 -22.00 -13.59
C SER A 138 15.41 -22.33 -12.13
N ASP A 139 16.37 -23.01 -11.53
CA ASP A 139 16.36 -23.39 -10.12
C ASP A 139 17.42 -22.59 -9.36
N ASP A 140 16.98 -21.50 -8.74
CA ASP A 140 17.83 -20.70 -7.84
C ASP A 140 18.12 -21.45 -6.52
N GLY A 141 17.47 -22.58 -6.25
CA GLY A 141 17.79 -23.49 -5.16
C GLY A 141 19.00 -24.40 -5.44
N GLY A 142 19.32 -24.65 -6.71
CA GLY A 142 20.36 -25.60 -7.12
C GLY A 142 20.09 -27.02 -6.60
N SER A 143 18.83 -27.44 -6.51
CA SER A 143 18.43 -28.67 -5.84
C SER A 143 18.48 -29.89 -6.75
N ILE A 144 19.21 -30.91 -6.32
CA ILE A 144 19.20 -32.23 -6.97
C ILE A 144 17.80 -32.85 -6.97
N LEU A 145 16.94 -32.52 -5.99
CA LEU A 145 15.55 -33.02 -5.92
C LEU A 145 14.68 -32.41 -7.02
N THR A 146 14.85 -31.10 -7.30
CA THR A 146 14.17 -30.43 -8.41
C THR A 146 14.63 -31.02 -9.73
N PHE A 147 15.93 -31.25 -9.91
CA PHE A 147 16.47 -31.89 -11.11
C PHE A 147 15.94 -33.31 -11.30
N TYR A 148 15.92 -34.13 -10.23
CA TYR A 148 15.34 -35.48 -10.25
C TYR A 148 13.85 -35.45 -10.61
N ALA A 149 13.08 -34.52 -10.06
CA ALA A 149 11.67 -34.37 -10.37
C ALA A 149 11.43 -34.05 -11.85
N LEU A 150 12.26 -33.18 -12.45
CA LEU A 150 12.21 -32.88 -13.88
C LEU A 150 12.63 -34.07 -14.75
N PHE A 151 13.61 -34.85 -14.30
CA PHE A 151 13.99 -36.09 -14.97
C PHE A 151 12.82 -37.08 -15.01
N GLU A 152 12.12 -37.29 -13.89
CA GLU A 152 10.91 -38.12 -13.85
C GLU A 152 9.76 -37.54 -14.68
N ALA A 153 9.58 -36.22 -14.67
CA ALA A 153 8.62 -35.52 -15.52
C ALA A 153 8.91 -35.72 -17.02
N SER A 154 10.19 -35.72 -17.42
CA SER A 154 10.59 -35.95 -18.81
C SER A 154 10.14 -37.32 -19.31
N LYS A 155 10.22 -38.36 -18.47
CA LYS A 155 9.72 -39.71 -18.77
C LYS A 155 8.20 -39.74 -18.88
N PHE A 156 7.51 -39.12 -17.92
CA PHE A 156 6.04 -39.07 -17.93
C PHE A 156 5.47 -38.25 -19.10
N SER A 157 6.18 -37.20 -19.52
CA SER A 157 5.77 -36.32 -20.62
C SER A 157 5.49 -37.06 -21.93
N LYS A 158 6.25 -38.15 -22.19
CA LYS A 158 6.06 -39.04 -23.35
C LYS A 158 4.67 -39.64 -23.47
N ASN A 159 3.95 -39.77 -22.34
CA ASN A 159 2.58 -40.29 -22.29
C ASN A 159 1.56 -39.17 -22.06
N TRP A 160 1.91 -38.16 -21.25
CA TRP A 160 1.01 -37.07 -20.88
C TRP A 160 0.69 -36.12 -22.04
N LEU A 161 1.69 -35.73 -22.83
CA LEU A 161 1.52 -34.78 -23.95
C LEU A 161 0.60 -35.33 -25.05
N PRO A 162 0.81 -36.54 -25.59
CA PRO A 162 -0.11 -37.11 -26.58
C PRO A 162 -1.52 -37.31 -26.00
N TYR A 163 -1.65 -37.77 -24.75
CA TYR A 163 -2.95 -37.86 -24.07
C TYR A 163 -3.65 -36.50 -24.01
N CYS A 164 -2.93 -35.44 -23.63
CA CYS A 164 -3.45 -34.08 -23.63
C CYS A 164 -3.98 -33.65 -24.99
N LYS A 165 -3.22 -33.91 -26.06
CA LYS A 165 -3.57 -33.54 -27.44
C LYS A 165 -4.78 -34.33 -27.92
N MET A 166 -4.78 -35.65 -27.74
CA MET A 166 -5.84 -36.56 -28.18
C MET A 166 -7.19 -36.26 -27.53
N TYR A 167 -7.22 -36.03 -26.21
CA TYR A 167 -8.47 -35.84 -25.46
C TYR A 167 -8.79 -34.36 -25.18
N LYS A 168 -8.01 -33.41 -25.74
CA LYS A 168 -8.18 -31.95 -25.53
C LYS A 168 -8.33 -31.59 -24.04
N VAL A 169 -7.48 -32.21 -23.22
CA VAL A 169 -7.49 -32.09 -21.75
C VAL A 169 -7.41 -30.63 -21.30
N GLU A 170 -8.30 -30.17 -20.43
CA GLU A 170 -8.14 -28.88 -19.73
C GLU A 170 -8.61 -29.00 -18.27
N PRO A 171 -7.88 -28.49 -17.26
CA PRO A 171 -6.58 -27.81 -17.34
C PRO A 171 -5.43 -28.74 -17.74
N ARG A 172 -4.29 -28.17 -18.19
CA ARG A 172 -3.13 -28.97 -18.66
C ARG A 172 -2.23 -29.50 -17.55
N SER A 173 -2.40 -28.98 -16.33
CA SER A 173 -1.71 -29.51 -15.14
C SER A 173 -2.30 -30.87 -14.76
N PRO A 174 -1.50 -31.95 -14.69
CA PRO A 174 -2.02 -33.28 -14.37
C PRO A 174 -2.63 -33.32 -12.96
N ALA A 175 -1.99 -32.71 -11.95
CA ALA A 175 -2.57 -32.59 -10.60
C ALA A 175 -3.95 -31.93 -10.62
N ALA A 176 -4.09 -30.80 -11.31
CA ALA A 176 -5.35 -30.07 -11.38
C ALA A 176 -6.42 -30.85 -12.16
N TYR A 177 -6.04 -31.47 -13.28
CA TYR A 177 -6.93 -32.29 -14.10
C TYR A 177 -7.47 -33.48 -13.31
N PHE A 178 -6.61 -34.29 -12.69
CA PHE A 178 -7.05 -35.48 -11.94
C PHE A 178 -7.88 -35.13 -10.70
N ARG A 179 -7.66 -33.97 -10.08
CA ARG A 179 -8.51 -33.46 -8.98
C ARG A 179 -9.89 -33.03 -9.47
N SER A 180 -10.00 -32.52 -10.69
CA SER A 180 -11.25 -32.01 -11.28
C SER A 180 -12.19 -33.08 -11.84
N LEU A 181 -11.73 -34.33 -11.99
CA LEU A 181 -12.52 -35.40 -12.58
C LEU A 181 -13.73 -35.78 -11.69
N PRO A 182 -14.95 -35.88 -12.25
CA PRO A 182 -16.10 -36.40 -11.53
C PRO A 182 -15.87 -37.88 -11.14
N LYS A 183 -16.42 -38.30 -9.99
CA LYS A 183 -16.44 -39.72 -9.58
C LYS A 183 -17.22 -40.53 -10.63
N PRO A 184 -16.80 -41.76 -10.97
CA PRO A 184 -16.94 -42.28 -12.33
C PRO A 184 -18.38 -42.71 -12.68
N ALA A 185 -18.87 -42.20 -13.82
CA ALA A 185 -19.84 -42.86 -14.68
C ALA A 185 -19.55 -42.42 -16.13
N ASP A 186 -18.67 -43.16 -16.83
CA ASP A 186 -18.78 -43.44 -18.27
C ASP A 186 -17.65 -44.37 -18.74
N ALA A 187 -18.04 -45.45 -19.43
CA ALA A 187 -17.33 -46.73 -19.47
C ALA A 187 -16.41 -46.96 -20.69
N THR A 188 -16.07 -45.95 -21.49
CA THR A 188 -15.17 -46.11 -22.67
C THR A 188 -13.84 -45.36 -22.56
N HIS A 189 -13.77 -44.27 -21.78
CA HIS A 189 -12.53 -43.54 -21.47
C HIS A 189 -11.76 -44.12 -20.27
N SER A 190 -12.34 -45.08 -19.55
CA SER A 190 -11.88 -45.50 -18.22
C SER A 190 -10.49 -46.15 -18.24
N SER A 191 -10.15 -46.93 -19.27
CA SER A 191 -8.90 -47.70 -19.30
C SER A 191 -7.67 -46.82 -19.54
N HIS A 192 -7.68 -45.97 -20.59
CA HIS A 192 -6.54 -45.08 -20.88
C HIS A 192 -6.38 -44.01 -19.80
N LEU A 193 -7.49 -43.45 -19.30
CA LEU A 193 -7.47 -42.54 -18.15
C LEU A 193 -6.88 -43.21 -16.91
N ALA A 194 -7.27 -44.44 -16.60
CA ALA A 194 -6.71 -45.19 -15.46
C ALA A 194 -5.21 -45.45 -15.63
N SER A 195 -4.76 -45.81 -16.83
CA SER A 195 -3.35 -46.01 -17.15
C SER A 195 -2.52 -44.74 -16.95
N ILE A 196 -2.95 -43.61 -17.52
CA ILE A 196 -2.22 -42.33 -17.37
C ILE A 196 -2.27 -41.85 -15.92
N LYS A 197 -3.40 -42.00 -15.23
CA LYS A 197 -3.53 -41.66 -13.81
C LYS A 197 -2.57 -42.50 -12.95
N LYS A 198 -2.46 -43.81 -13.22
CA LYS A 198 -1.53 -44.70 -12.55
C LYS A 198 -0.07 -44.25 -12.77
N LEU A 199 0.32 -43.93 -14.00
CA LEU A 199 1.66 -43.43 -14.31
C LEU A 199 1.97 -42.11 -13.59
N TYR A 200 0.98 -41.21 -13.50
CA TYR A 200 1.12 -39.97 -12.73
C TYR A 200 1.29 -40.23 -11.24
N GLU A 201 0.47 -41.10 -10.64
CA GLU A 201 0.57 -41.47 -9.22
C GLU A 201 1.90 -42.15 -8.88
N GLU A 202 2.43 -42.97 -9.78
CA GLU A 202 3.74 -43.60 -9.63
C GLU A 202 4.88 -42.56 -9.67
N MET A 203 4.84 -41.63 -10.64
CA MET A 203 5.78 -40.51 -10.71
C MET A 203 5.71 -39.64 -9.45
N TYR A 204 4.48 -39.27 -9.03
CA TYR A 204 4.21 -38.49 -7.82
C TYR A 204 4.84 -39.15 -6.60
N LYS A 205 4.57 -40.44 -6.37
CA LYS A 205 5.12 -41.19 -5.23
C LYS A 205 6.64 -41.23 -5.24
N ARG A 206 7.28 -41.41 -6.41
CA ARG A 206 8.74 -41.41 -6.52
C ARG A 206 9.34 -40.06 -6.14
N ILE A 207 8.75 -38.97 -6.61
CA ILE A 207 9.20 -37.60 -6.32
C ILE A 207 8.98 -37.27 -4.84
N GLU A 208 7.79 -37.56 -4.30
CA GLU A 208 7.44 -37.29 -2.91
C GLU A 208 8.31 -38.10 -1.94
N THR A 209 8.54 -39.38 -2.24
CA THR A 209 9.45 -40.23 -1.43
C THR A 209 10.86 -39.66 -1.40
N ALA A 210 11.42 -39.28 -2.55
CA ALA A 210 12.75 -38.66 -2.61
C ALA A 210 12.81 -37.31 -1.87
N THR A 211 11.74 -36.51 -1.96
CA THR A 211 11.64 -35.22 -1.27
C THR A 211 11.58 -35.41 0.24
N ASN A 212 10.75 -36.34 0.73
CA ASN A 212 10.60 -36.63 2.15
C ASN A 212 11.88 -37.22 2.77
N LEU A 213 12.60 -38.06 2.03
CA LEU A 213 13.89 -38.60 2.45
C LEU A 213 15.06 -37.63 2.21
N SER A 214 14.82 -36.51 1.51
CA SER A 214 15.85 -35.57 1.04
C SER A 214 17.01 -36.25 0.29
N GLN A 215 16.72 -37.37 -0.40
CA GLN A 215 17.72 -38.20 -1.07
C GLN A 215 17.13 -38.83 -2.33
N ILE A 216 17.93 -38.92 -3.39
CA ILE A 216 17.56 -39.62 -4.62
C ILE A 216 17.90 -41.12 -4.54
N PRO A 217 17.14 -42.01 -5.19
CA PRO A 217 17.49 -43.43 -5.23
C PRO A 217 18.83 -43.66 -5.96
N GLU A 218 19.74 -44.47 -5.38
CA GLU A 218 21.08 -44.74 -5.93
C GLU A 218 21.06 -45.24 -7.39
N GLN A 219 20.04 -46.03 -7.74
CA GLN A 219 19.83 -46.57 -9.08
C GLN A 219 19.62 -45.49 -10.15
N VAL A 220 19.24 -44.26 -9.75
CA VAL A 220 18.96 -43.15 -10.65
C VAL A 220 20.22 -42.35 -10.99
N GLY A 221 21.21 -42.30 -10.08
CA GLY A 221 22.46 -41.56 -10.30
C GLY A 221 23.19 -41.96 -11.57
N ASN A 222 23.13 -43.26 -11.93
CA ASN A 222 23.74 -43.80 -13.15
C ASN A 222 22.87 -43.67 -14.41
N GLN A 223 21.61 -43.25 -14.30
CA GLN A 223 20.69 -43.15 -15.45
C GLN A 223 20.90 -41.88 -16.28
N HIS A 224 21.51 -40.85 -15.70
CA HIS A 224 21.73 -39.57 -16.37
C HIS A 224 23.00 -38.90 -15.89
N LYS A 225 23.91 -38.55 -16.82
CA LYS A 225 25.21 -37.93 -16.52
C LYS A 225 25.10 -36.66 -15.65
N GLY A 226 23.99 -35.92 -15.79
CA GLY A 226 23.77 -34.68 -15.06
C GLY A 226 23.73 -34.81 -13.54
N PHE A 227 23.49 -36.01 -12.97
CA PHE A 227 23.49 -36.19 -11.51
C PHE A 227 24.88 -36.04 -10.88
N SER A 228 25.96 -36.38 -11.58
CA SER A 228 27.34 -36.28 -11.04
C SER A 228 27.80 -34.84 -10.80
N LEU A 229 27.12 -33.86 -11.41
CA LEU A 229 27.46 -32.43 -11.26
C LEU A 229 27.31 -31.94 -9.81
N TRP A 230 26.46 -32.59 -9.01
CA TRP A 230 26.31 -32.32 -7.58
C TRP A 230 27.40 -32.95 -6.70
N ASP A 231 28.17 -33.90 -7.24
CA ASP A 231 29.30 -34.52 -6.53
C ASP A 231 30.62 -33.79 -6.85
N ASP A 232 30.79 -33.32 -8.09
CA ASP A 232 32.07 -32.77 -8.58
C ASP A 232 32.32 -31.30 -8.19
N SER A 233 31.28 -30.46 -8.28
CA SER A 233 31.43 -28.98 -8.28
C SER A 233 30.47 -28.22 -7.36
N TYR A 234 29.61 -28.95 -6.64
CA TYR A 234 28.58 -28.38 -5.79
C TYR A 234 29.02 -28.43 -4.32
N THR A 235 29.35 -27.27 -3.75
CA THR A 235 29.67 -27.18 -2.32
C THR A 235 28.42 -26.90 -1.50
N CYS A 236 27.64 -25.89 -1.90
CA CYS A 236 26.37 -25.55 -1.26
C CYS A 236 25.48 -24.72 -2.19
N LYS A 237 24.22 -24.45 -1.77
CA LYS A 237 23.25 -23.59 -2.50
C LYS A 237 23.77 -22.19 -2.85
N ARG A 238 24.80 -21.70 -2.16
CA ARG A 238 25.41 -20.37 -2.39
C ARG A 238 26.77 -20.42 -3.10
N ASP A 239 27.31 -21.61 -3.31
CA ASP A 239 28.63 -21.82 -3.95
C ASP A 239 28.62 -23.10 -4.77
N HIS A 240 28.39 -22.94 -6.08
CA HIS A 240 28.39 -24.01 -7.06
C HIS A 240 28.57 -23.45 -8.48
N ASP A 241 29.10 -24.28 -9.36
CA ASP A 241 29.24 -23.97 -10.79
C ASP A 241 27.87 -23.91 -11.50
N THR A 242 27.87 -23.47 -12.76
CA THR A 242 26.65 -23.55 -13.59
C THR A 242 26.31 -25.01 -13.89
N ILE A 243 25.11 -25.41 -13.51
CA ILE A 243 24.51 -26.71 -13.85
C ILE A 243 23.47 -26.46 -14.94
N LEU A 244 23.78 -26.85 -16.17
CA LEU A 244 22.88 -26.77 -17.33
C LEU A 244 22.75 -28.16 -17.94
N GLN A 245 21.53 -28.69 -18.02
CA GLN A 245 21.24 -30.00 -18.60
C GLN A 245 19.99 -29.96 -19.49
N ILE A 246 20.08 -30.48 -20.70
CA ILE A 246 18.96 -30.63 -21.64
C ILE A 246 18.39 -32.05 -21.49
N LEU A 247 17.26 -32.15 -20.78
CA LEU A 247 16.58 -33.42 -20.50
C LEU A 247 15.84 -33.98 -21.71
N ILE A 248 15.30 -33.09 -22.54
CA ILE A 248 14.67 -33.43 -23.83
C ILE A 248 15.22 -32.45 -24.85
N ASP A 249 15.91 -32.95 -25.87
CA ASP A 249 16.35 -32.15 -27.00
C ASP A 249 15.31 -32.21 -28.11
N GLY A 250 14.41 -31.22 -28.15
CA GLY A 250 13.37 -31.12 -29.17
C GLY A 250 13.90 -30.82 -30.58
N ARG A 251 15.23 -30.69 -30.76
CA ARG A 251 15.86 -30.61 -32.10
C ARG A 251 16.24 -31.99 -32.63
N ASN A 252 16.31 -33.00 -31.76
CA ASN A 252 16.67 -34.36 -32.11
C ASN A 252 15.44 -35.13 -32.58
N GLU A 253 15.53 -35.80 -33.73
CA GLU A 253 14.47 -36.65 -34.29
C GLU A 253 14.15 -37.86 -33.39
N GLY A 254 15.08 -38.28 -32.51
CA GLY A 254 14.85 -39.35 -31.54
C GLY A 254 14.08 -38.94 -30.28
N ALA A 255 13.84 -37.64 -30.06
CA ALA A 255 13.10 -37.14 -28.90
C ALA A 255 11.58 -37.20 -29.15
N ILE A 256 11.05 -38.42 -29.22
CA ILE A 256 9.65 -38.69 -29.55
C ILE A 256 8.82 -39.19 -28.37
N ASP A 257 7.51 -38.95 -28.44
CA ASP A 257 6.49 -39.49 -27.56
C ASP A 257 6.11 -40.93 -27.93
N VAL A 258 5.18 -41.54 -27.19
CA VAL A 258 4.74 -42.92 -27.44
C VAL A 258 3.95 -43.10 -28.74
N GLU A 259 3.50 -42.01 -29.37
CA GLU A 259 2.81 -42.00 -30.67
C GLU A 259 3.76 -41.68 -31.84
N GLY A 260 5.04 -41.42 -31.55
CA GLY A 260 6.06 -41.07 -32.55
C GLY A 260 6.11 -39.58 -32.91
N ASN A 261 5.40 -38.71 -32.19
CA ASN A 261 5.49 -37.26 -32.39
C ASN A 261 6.68 -36.67 -31.62
N GLN A 262 7.28 -35.61 -32.14
CA GLN A 262 8.37 -34.90 -31.50
C GLN A 262 7.93 -34.23 -30.19
N LEU A 263 8.81 -34.23 -29.18
CA LEU A 263 8.60 -33.57 -27.90
C LEU A 263 9.24 -32.17 -27.86
N PRO A 264 8.68 -31.24 -27.07
CA PRO A 264 9.28 -29.93 -26.88
C PRO A 264 10.58 -30.03 -26.08
N THR A 265 11.51 -29.11 -26.34
CA THR A 265 12.78 -29.04 -25.59
C THR A 265 12.51 -28.77 -24.11
N LEU A 266 13.19 -29.51 -23.22
CA LEU A 266 13.15 -29.29 -21.77
C LEU A 266 14.58 -29.14 -21.24
N ALA A 267 14.90 -27.98 -20.68
CA ALA A 267 16.22 -27.69 -20.13
C ALA A 267 16.15 -27.23 -18.67
N TYR A 268 17.06 -27.74 -17.84
CA TYR A 268 17.27 -27.34 -16.46
C TYR A 268 18.48 -26.42 -16.36
N LEU A 269 18.36 -25.34 -15.58
CA LEU A 269 19.45 -24.42 -15.29
C LEU A 269 19.49 -24.09 -13.79
N ALA A 270 20.59 -24.42 -13.13
CA ALA A 270 21.06 -23.72 -11.94
C ALA A 270 22.26 -22.87 -12.34
N ARG A 271 22.11 -21.56 -12.31
CA ARG A 271 23.17 -20.60 -12.67
C ARG A 271 24.28 -20.59 -11.63
N GLU A 272 25.49 -20.24 -12.03
CA GLU A 272 26.63 -20.15 -11.11
C GLU A 272 26.32 -19.21 -9.94
N LYS A 273 26.69 -19.65 -8.74
CA LYS A 273 26.60 -18.84 -7.52
C LYS A 273 27.92 -18.84 -6.81
N ARG A 274 28.34 -17.66 -6.35
CA ARG A 274 29.51 -17.45 -5.50
C ARG A 274 29.13 -16.53 -4.34
N PRO A 275 29.65 -16.75 -3.12
CA PRO A 275 29.33 -15.92 -1.96
C PRO A 275 29.61 -14.42 -2.14
N GLN A 276 30.58 -14.06 -2.99
CA GLN A 276 30.98 -12.67 -3.23
C GLN A 276 30.08 -11.93 -4.23
N HIS A 277 29.22 -12.64 -4.97
CA HIS A 277 28.42 -12.07 -6.05
C HIS A 277 26.93 -12.12 -5.73
N PHE A 278 26.31 -10.93 -5.61
CA PHE A 278 24.87 -10.86 -5.43
C PHE A 278 24.12 -11.29 -6.70
N HIS A 279 23.21 -12.26 -6.55
CA HIS A 279 22.61 -12.94 -7.70
C HIS A 279 21.32 -12.27 -8.22
N ASN A 280 20.78 -11.23 -7.57
CA ASN A 280 19.59 -10.50 -8.02
C ASN A 280 18.30 -11.35 -8.14
N PHE A 281 18.16 -12.41 -7.33
CA PHE A 281 16.96 -13.25 -7.24
C PHE A 281 16.39 -13.64 -8.63
N LYS A 282 15.06 -13.53 -8.80
CA LYS A 282 14.33 -13.87 -10.03
C LYS A 282 14.76 -13.04 -11.24
N ALA A 283 15.09 -11.76 -11.07
CA ALA A 283 15.60 -10.92 -12.17
C ALA A 283 16.86 -11.53 -12.81
N GLY A 284 17.81 -11.96 -11.97
CA GLY A 284 19.05 -12.59 -12.42
C GLY A 284 18.82 -13.98 -13.03
N ALA A 285 17.89 -14.76 -12.48
CA ALA A 285 17.49 -16.06 -13.04
C ALA A 285 16.90 -15.91 -14.46
N MET A 286 15.95 -15.01 -14.62
CA MET A 286 15.34 -14.69 -15.92
C MET A 286 16.36 -14.16 -16.94
N ASN A 287 17.30 -13.32 -16.51
CA ASN A 287 18.35 -12.81 -17.40
C ASN A 287 19.34 -13.89 -17.83
N ALA A 288 19.70 -14.82 -16.94
CA ALA A 288 20.51 -15.98 -17.31
C ALA A 288 19.76 -16.87 -18.31
N LEU A 289 18.47 -17.16 -18.08
CA LEU A 289 17.62 -17.88 -19.02
C LEU A 289 17.53 -17.20 -20.38
N LEU A 290 17.38 -15.86 -20.42
CA LEU A 290 17.34 -15.09 -21.66
C LEU A 290 18.58 -15.33 -22.53
N ARG A 291 19.76 -15.40 -21.91
CA ARG A 291 21.03 -15.64 -22.63
C ARG A 291 21.21 -17.12 -23.00
N VAL A 292 20.96 -18.03 -22.08
CA VAL A 292 21.11 -19.47 -22.32
C VAL A 292 20.16 -19.93 -23.44
N SER A 293 18.89 -19.51 -23.39
CA SER A 293 17.90 -19.85 -24.42
C SER A 293 18.23 -19.27 -25.80
N SER A 294 18.95 -18.15 -25.91
CA SER A 294 19.34 -17.61 -27.22
C SER A 294 20.35 -18.48 -27.98
N GLU A 295 21.12 -19.32 -27.28
CA GLU A 295 22.00 -20.31 -27.92
C GLU A 295 21.27 -21.61 -28.24
N ILE A 296 20.29 -22.01 -27.43
CA ILE A 296 19.62 -23.31 -27.54
C ILE A 296 18.50 -23.29 -28.59
N SER A 297 17.44 -22.50 -28.35
CA SER A 297 16.22 -22.48 -29.19
C SER A 297 16.08 -21.17 -29.97
N ASN A 298 16.56 -20.06 -29.38
CA ASN A 298 16.41 -18.68 -29.83
C ASN A 298 14.95 -18.31 -30.16
N GLY A 299 14.02 -18.61 -29.24
CA GLY A 299 12.60 -18.32 -29.41
C GLY A 299 12.30 -16.82 -29.47
N SER A 300 11.60 -16.37 -30.51
CA SER A 300 11.26 -14.94 -30.68
C SER A 300 10.27 -14.41 -29.63
N VAL A 301 9.45 -15.30 -29.06
CA VAL A 301 8.49 -15.00 -28.00
C VAL A 301 8.91 -15.71 -26.72
N ILE A 302 8.75 -15.02 -25.60
CA ILE A 302 9.10 -15.52 -24.28
C ILE A 302 7.88 -15.46 -23.39
N LEU A 303 7.49 -16.59 -22.82
CA LEU A 303 6.50 -16.66 -21.75
C LEU A 303 7.23 -16.82 -20.43
N ASN A 304 6.98 -15.94 -19.47
CA ASN A 304 7.44 -16.14 -18.09
C ASN A 304 6.28 -16.58 -17.20
N VAL A 305 6.51 -17.61 -16.40
CA VAL A 305 5.55 -18.13 -15.41
C VAL A 305 6.28 -18.47 -14.11
N ASP A 306 5.59 -18.24 -12.99
CA ASP A 306 6.04 -18.72 -11.68
C ASP A 306 5.81 -20.24 -11.56
N CYS A 307 6.60 -20.91 -10.73
CA CYS A 307 6.49 -22.36 -10.56
C CYS A 307 5.15 -22.82 -9.95
N ASP A 308 4.42 -21.91 -9.30
CA ASP A 308 3.08 -22.15 -8.75
C ASP A 308 1.95 -21.79 -9.72
N MET A 309 2.25 -21.38 -10.97
CA MET A 309 1.28 -20.93 -11.98
C MET A 309 1.28 -21.87 -13.19
N TYR A 310 0.20 -22.66 -13.35
CA TYR A 310 0.04 -23.58 -14.47
C TYR A 310 -0.88 -23.03 -15.58
N SER A 311 -0.78 -23.63 -16.77
CA SER A 311 -1.64 -23.32 -17.91
C SER A 311 -3.02 -23.97 -17.75
N ASN A 312 -4.04 -23.14 -17.57
CA ASN A 312 -5.44 -23.57 -17.53
C ASN A 312 -6.09 -23.57 -18.92
N ASN A 313 -5.55 -22.82 -19.88
CA ASN A 313 -6.03 -22.77 -21.26
C ASN A 313 -4.86 -22.98 -22.22
N SER A 314 -4.91 -24.07 -23.01
CA SER A 314 -3.81 -24.42 -23.91
C SER A 314 -3.72 -23.57 -25.17
N GLN A 315 -4.65 -22.64 -25.36
CA GLN A 315 -4.66 -21.71 -26.49
C GLN A 315 -3.99 -20.37 -26.15
N SER A 316 -3.48 -20.19 -24.93
CA SER A 316 -3.00 -18.89 -24.44
C SER A 316 -1.83 -18.33 -25.26
N ILE A 317 -0.96 -19.20 -25.82
CA ILE A 317 0.09 -18.79 -26.77
C ILE A 317 -0.53 -18.14 -28.01
N ARG A 318 -1.51 -18.83 -28.63
CA ARG A 318 -2.21 -18.33 -29.84
C ARG A 318 -2.98 -17.04 -29.55
N ASP A 319 -3.56 -16.91 -28.36
CA ASP A 319 -4.20 -15.67 -27.91
C ASP A 319 -3.20 -14.50 -27.84
N ALA A 320 -1.99 -14.71 -27.33
CA ALA A 320 -0.94 -13.69 -27.32
C ALA A 320 -0.44 -13.34 -28.74
N LEU A 321 -0.24 -14.37 -29.60
CA LEU A 321 0.21 -14.19 -30.98
C LEU A 321 -0.77 -13.38 -31.83
N CYS A 322 -2.07 -13.41 -31.52
CA CYS A 322 -3.04 -12.53 -32.18
C CYS A 322 -2.66 -11.06 -32.07
N PHE A 323 -2.06 -10.63 -30.94
CA PHE A 323 -1.61 -9.24 -30.76
C PHE A 323 -0.27 -8.97 -31.43
N PHE A 324 0.65 -9.94 -31.40
CA PHE A 324 1.98 -9.77 -31.98
C PHE A 324 2.03 -9.88 -33.51
N MET A 325 1.15 -10.67 -34.11
CA MET A 325 1.21 -10.98 -35.54
C MET A 325 0.18 -10.21 -36.39
N ASP A 326 -0.64 -9.34 -35.81
CA ASP A 326 -1.59 -8.53 -36.59
C ASP A 326 -0.85 -7.55 -37.51
N GLU A 327 -1.17 -7.52 -38.80
CA GLU A 327 -0.36 -6.79 -39.79
C GLU A 327 -0.40 -5.27 -39.63
N LYS A 328 -1.42 -4.73 -38.94
CA LYS A 328 -1.60 -3.28 -38.79
C LYS A 328 -1.44 -2.81 -37.35
N GLN A 329 -1.84 -3.61 -36.39
CA GLN A 329 -1.98 -3.17 -35.00
C GLN A 329 -0.90 -3.72 -34.05
N SER A 330 0.05 -4.55 -34.53
CA SER A 330 1.06 -5.18 -33.67
C SER A 330 2.34 -4.40 -33.45
N GLN A 331 2.64 -3.43 -34.32
CA GLN A 331 3.98 -2.86 -34.49
C GLN A 331 4.59 -2.24 -33.23
N ASP A 332 3.75 -1.76 -32.31
CA ASP A 332 4.17 -1.10 -31.07
C ASP A 332 3.91 -1.94 -29.80
N ILE A 333 3.47 -3.19 -29.92
CA ILE A 333 3.12 -4.06 -28.78
C ILE A 333 4.35 -4.85 -28.32
N ALA A 334 4.85 -4.58 -27.12
CA ALA A 334 6.00 -5.28 -26.56
C ALA A 334 5.66 -6.58 -25.81
N TYR A 335 4.57 -6.56 -25.05
CA TYR A 335 4.16 -7.69 -24.24
C TYR A 335 2.65 -7.75 -24.03
N VAL A 336 2.15 -8.96 -23.81
CA VAL A 336 0.74 -9.27 -23.52
C VAL A 336 0.67 -9.85 -22.11
N GLN A 337 0.07 -9.10 -21.19
CA GLN A 337 -0.13 -9.49 -19.80
C GLN A 337 -1.50 -10.14 -19.63
N PHE A 338 -1.53 -11.32 -19.01
CA PHE A 338 -2.75 -12.00 -18.57
C PHE A 338 -3.02 -11.73 -17.09
N PRO A 339 -4.28 -11.85 -16.61
CA PRO A 339 -4.59 -11.81 -15.19
C PRO A 339 -3.89 -12.93 -14.42
N GLN A 340 -3.37 -12.61 -13.24
CA GLN A 340 -3.07 -13.61 -12.22
C GLN A 340 -4.38 -14.05 -11.59
N LYS A 341 -4.74 -15.32 -11.76
CA LYS A 341 -5.92 -15.96 -11.14
C LYS A 341 -5.43 -17.15 -10.32
N PHE A 342 -6.19 -17.54 -9.31
CA PHE A 342 -5.77 -18.59 -8.36
C PHE A 342 -6.84 -19.66 -8.23
N GLU A 343 -6.42 -20.94 -8.22
CA GLU A 343 -7.35 -22.08 -8.13
C GLU A 343 -7.94 -22.27 -6.73
N ASN A 344 -7.17 -21.97 -5.70
CA ASN A 344 -7.52 -22.18 -4.29
C ASN A 344 -8.21 -20.96 -3.67
N THR A 345 -8.78 -20.05 -4.47
CA THR A 345 -9.53 -18.91 -3.92
C THR A 345 -10.88 -19.40 -3.40
N THR A 346 -11.21 -19.10 -2.13
CA THR A 346 -12.54 -19.42 -1.58
C THR A 346 -13.62 -18.51 -2.16
N ASN A 347 -14.88 -18.89 -2.02
CA ASN A 347 -16.02 -18.15 -2.59
C ASN A 347 -16.08 -16.68 -2.16
N ASN A 348 -15.70 -16.37 -0.92
CA ASN A 348 -15.68 -15.01 -0.38
C ASN A 348 -14.26 -14.44 -0.20
N ASP A 349 -13.24 -15.07 -0.80
CA ASP A 349 -11.83 -14.62 -0.85
C ASP A 349 -11.40 -13.87 0.42
N ILE A 350 -11.25 -14.60 1.53
CA ILE A 350 -11.11 -13.98 2.86
C ILE A 350 -9.90 -13.03 2.99
N TYR A 351 -8.86 -13.24 2.17
CA TYR A 351 -7.66 -12.40 2.13
C TYR A 351 -7.60 -11.46 0.92
N GLY A 352 -8.64 -11.42 0.09
CA GLY A 352 -8.70 -10.56 -1.09
C GLY A 352 -7.55 -10.83 -2.06
N SER A 353 -7.12 -12.08 -2.19
CA SER A 353 -5.97 -12.52 -2.98
C SER A 353 -6.23 -12.38 -4.47
N ALA A 354 -7.47 -12.53 -4.92
CA ALA A 354 -7.81 -12.49 -6.35
C ALA A 354 -7.72 -11.08 -6.97
N LEU A 355 -7.62 -10.03 -6.15
CA LEU A 355 -7.55 -8.62 -6.56
C LEU A 355 -8.56 -8.32 -7.69
N GLN A 356 -9.83 -8.71 -7.47
CA GLN A 356 -10.86 -8.75 -8.52
C GLN A 356 -11.00 -7.42 -9.27
N THR A 357 -11.08 -6.31 -8.54
CA THR A 357 -11.23 -4.99 -9.12
C THR A 357 -10.02 -4.59 -9.96
N ILE A 358 -8.81 -4.92 -9.51
CA ILE A 358 -7.57 -4.63 -10.23
C ILE A 358 -7.55 -5.36 -11.58
N SER A 359 -7.81 -6.68 -11.55
CA SER A 359 -7.78 -7.51 -12.76
C SER A 359 -8.92 -7.22 -13.73
N ASN A 360 -10.15 -7.00 -13.25
CA ASN A 360 -11.32 -6.86 -14.12
C ASN A 360 -11.64 -5.40 -14.52
N VAL A 361 -11.05 -4.41 -13.85
CA VAL A 361 -11.32 -2.98 -14.11
C VAL A 361 -10.04 -2.19 -14.34
N GLU A 362 -9.13 -2.16 -13.37
CA GLU A 362 -8.00 -1.20 -13.40
C GLU A 362 -6.98 -1.50 -14.51
N PHE A 363 -6.68 -2.78 -14.74
CA PHE A 363 -5.75 -3.19 -15.81
C PHE A 363 -6.34 -2.95 -17.20
N HIS A 364 -7.66 -3.11 -17.37
CA HIS A 364 -8.38 -2.69 -18.57
C HIS A 364 -8.40 -1.17 -18.75
N GLY A 365 -8.37 -0.43 -17.64
CA GLY A 365 -8.13 1.01 -17.58
C GLY A 365 -6.78 1.44 -18.12
N LEU A 366 -5.71 0.84 -17.57
CA LEU A 366 -4.34 1.07 -18.01
C LEU A 366 -4.11 0.70 -19.47
N ASP A 367 -4.73 -0.38 -19.94
CA ASP A 367 -4.68 -0.78 -21.34
C ASP A 367 -5.22 0.34 -22.26
N GLY A 368 -6.21 1.11 -21.80
CA GLY A 368 -6.72 2.31 -22.48
C GLY A 368 -5.77 3.51 -22.47
N LEU A 369 -4.71 3.49 -21.66
CA LEU A 369 -3.72 4.56 -21.48
C LEU A 369 -2.33 4.24 -22.06
N GLY A 370 -2.13 3.04 -22.60
CA GLY A 370 -0.86 2.60 -23.20
C GLY A 370 -0.43 1.20 -22.80
N GLY A 371 -1.17 0.52 -21.93
CA GLY A 371 -0.95 -0.87 -21.55
C GLY A 371 -0.78 -1.08 -20.04
N PRO A 372 -1.10 -2.28 -19.52
CA PRO A 372 -0.93 -2.63 -18.10
C PRO A 372 0.54 -2.71 -17.72
N LEU A 373 0.82 -2.75 -16.41
CA LEU A 373 2.15 -3.08 -15.89
C LEU A 373 2.50 -4.54 -16.21
N TYR A 374 3.80 -4.84 -16.28
CA TYR A 374 4.29 -6.21 -16.23
C TYR A 374 4.30 -6.68 -14.77
N VAL A 375 3.58 -7.77 -14.46
CA VAL A 375 3.39 -8.28 -13.09
C VAL A 375 4.01 -9.66 -12.87
N GLY A 376 5.12 -9.96 -13.54
CA GLY A 376 6.02 -11.03 -13.12
C GLY A 376 5.64 -12.47 -13.48
N THR A 377 4.41 -12.73 -13.93
CA THR A 377 3.95 -14.06 -14.37
C THR A 377 2.82 -13.95 -15.39
N GLY A 378 2.61 -15.01 -16.19
CA GLY A 378 1.55 -15.06 -17.20
C GLY A 378 1.68 -13.96 -18.26
N CYS A 379 2.91 -13.60 -18.62
CA CYS A 379 3.19 -12.52 -19.56
C CYS A 379 3.99 -13.05 -20.75
N PHE A 380 3.55 -12.70 -21.95
CA PHE A 380 4.27 -12.99 -23.18
C PHE A 380 5.04 -11.76 -23.61
N HIS A 381 6.33 -11.89 -23.85
CA HIS A 381 7.23 -10.83 -24.29
C HIS A 381 7.80 -11.16 -25.67
N GLN A 382 8.05 -10.13 -26.47
CA GLN A 382 8.98 -10.29 -27.60
C GLN A 382 10.41 -10.22 -27.08
N ARG A 383 11.23 -11.22 -27.45
CA ARG A 383 12.61 -11.39 -26.96
C ARG A 383 13.43 -10.12 -27.11
N GLU A 384 13.49 -9.56 -28.32
CA GLU A 384 14.36 -8.41 -28.60
C GLU A 384 14.01 -7.17 -27.78
N ILE A 385 12.72 -6.96 -27.50
CA ILE A 385 12.24 -5.82 -26.71
C ILE A 385 12.61 -6.00 -25.24
N LEU A 386 12.48 -7.22 -24.72
CA LEU A 386 12.95 -7.58 -23.39
C LEU A 386 14.48 -7.46 -23.30
N CYS A 387 15.20 -7.78 -24.37
CA CYS A 387 16.63 -7.55 -24.54
C CYS A 387 17.01 -6.07 -24.82
N GLY A 388 16.10 -5.11 -24.64
CA GLY A 388 16.44 -3.68 -24.62
C GLY A 388 16.22 -2.93 -25.93
N ARG A 389 15.61 -3.53 -26.95
CA ARG A 389 15.31 -2.84 -28.21
C ARG A 389 14.46 -1.58 -27.97
N LYS A 390 14.87 -0.46 -28.59
CA LYS A 390 14.12 0.79 -28.59
C LYS A 390 13.12 0.81 -29.74
N TYR A 391 11.96 1.41 -29.50
CA TYR A 391 10.92 1.49 -30.53
C TYR A 391 11.35 2.42 -31.68
N SER A 392 11.00 2.02 -32.91
CA SER A 392 11.16 2.83 -34.12
C SER A 392 9.98 2.57 -35.05
N LYS A 393 9.42 3.62 -35.66
CA LYS A 393 8.22 3.51 -36.53
C LYS A 393 8.43 2.61 -37.75
N ASN A 394 9.66 2.51 -38.25
CA ASN A 394 9.98 1.69 -39.42
C ASN A 394 10.28 0.23 -39.06
N TYR A 395 10.26 -0.10 -37.76
CA TYR A 395 10.56 -1.44 -37.32
C TYR A 395 9.39 -2.38 -37.64
N LYS A 396 9.70 -3.46 -38.34
CA LYS A 396 8.82 -4.61 -38.52
C LYS A 396 9.53 -5.82 -37.95
N ILE A 397 8.81 -6.61 -37.17
CA ILE A 397 9.31 -7.86 -36.62
C ILE A 397 9.32 -8.88 -37.74
N GLU A 398 10.48 -9.47 -37.99
CA GLU A 398 10.60 -10.63 -38.85
C GLU A 398 10.34 -11.88 -38.02
N TRP A 399 9.13 -12.43 -38.17
CA TRP A 399 8.73 -13.66 -37.48
C TRP A 399 9.38 -14.92 -38.08
N LYS A 400 9.95 -14.80 -39.29
CA LYS A 400 10.74 -15.86 -39.91
C LYS A 400 12.09 -15.89 -39.21
N THR A 401 12.31 -16.91 -38.39
CA THR A 401 13.62 -17.18 -37.82
C THR A 401 14.58 -17.42 -38.98
N THR A 402 15.49 -16.48 -39.26
CA THR A 402 16.71 -16.84 -40.00
C THR A 402 17.36 -17.97 -39.21
N PRO A 403 17.69 -19.11 -39.85
CA PRO A 403 18.48 -20.13 -39.19
C PRO A 403 19.71 -19.43 -38.64
N ASN A 404 19.99 -19.60 -37.34
CA ASN A 404 21.27 -19.15 -36.82
C ASN A 404 22.32 -19.81 -37.72
N VAL A 405 23.26 -19.05 -38.30
CA VAL A 405 24.29 -19.59 -39.21
C VAL A 405 25.05 -20.77 -38.55
N LYS A 406 25.02 -20.83 -37.20
CA LYS A 406 25.55 -21.89 -36.35
C LYS A 406 24.67 -23.16 -36.18
N GLN A 407 23.35 -23.11 -36.44
CA GLN A 407 22.45 -24.29 -36.36
C GLN A 407 22.64 -25.27 -37.53
N THR A 408 23.47 -24.91 -38.52
CA THR A 408 23.80 -25.73 -39.68
C THR A 408 24.82 -26.83 -39.37
N VAL A 409 25.40 -26.84 -38.17
CA VAL A 409 26.31 -27.89 -37.69
C VAL A 409 25.52 -28.87 -36.83
N GLN A 410 25.68 -30.17 -37.10
CA GLN A 410 25.09 -31.29 -36.36
C GLN A 410 25.78 -31.42 -34.98
N GLU A 411 25.64 -30.38 -34.18
CA GLU A 411 26.29 -30.20 -32.89
C GLU A 411 25.63 -31.06 -31.82
N THR A 412 26.45 -31.72 -31.01
CA THR A 412 25.97 -32.58 -29.93
C THR A 412 25.32 -31.77 -28.81
N VAL A 413 24.43 -32.40 -28.04
CA VAL A 413 23.81 -31.78 -26.85
C VAL A 413 24.88 -31.27 -25.88
N GLN A 414 25.98 -32.00 -25.74
CA GLN A 414 27.06 -31.67 -24.82
C GLN A 414 27.83 -30.41 -25.23
N GLU A 415 28.17 -30.28 -26.52
CA GLU A 415 28.80 -29.07 -27.04
C GLU A 415 27.89 -27.84 -26.85
N LEU A 416 26.57 -28.00 -27.08
CA LEU A 416 25.62 -26.93 -26.84
C LEU A 416 25.54 -26.52 -25.36
N GLU A 417 25.45 -27.51 -24.46
CA GLU A 417 25.47 -27.30 -23.00
C GLU A 417 26.74 -26.53 -22.59
N ASP A 418 27.91 -26.97 -23.05
CA ASP A 418 29.20 -26.39 -22.65
C ASP A 418 29.36 -24.95 -23.13
N ARG A 419 28.92 -24.63 -24.34
CA ARG A 419 28.90 -23.23 -24.82
C ARG A 419 27.95 -22.36 -24.01
N ALA A 420 26.73 -22.86 -23.74
CA ALA A 420 25.69 -22.08 -23.07
C ALA A 420 25.94 -21.91 -21.57
N LYS A 421 26.67 -22.83 -20.90
CA LYS A 421 27.03 -22.72 -19.48
C LYS A 421 27.70 -21.40 -19.13
N SER A 422 28.62 -20.93 -19.98
CA SER A 422 29.35 -19.67 -19.77
C SER A 422 28.45 -18.44 -19.66
N LEU A 423 27.25 -18.48 -20.27
CA LEU A 423 26.28 -17.38 -20.26
C LEU A 423 25.53 -17.23 -18.94
N ALA A 424 25.57 -18.25 -18.08
CA ALA A 424 24.95 -18.24 -16.76
C ALA A 424 25.97 -17.98 -15.62
N SER A 425 27.18 -17.54 -15.95
CA SER A 425 28.18 -17.16 -14.95
C SER A 425 27.72 -15.97 -14.11
N CYS A 426 28.09 -15.99 -12.82
CA CYS A 426 27.80 -14.90 -11.88
C CYS A 426 28.52 -13.60 -12.22
N THR A 427 29.59 -13.65 -13.01
CA THR A 427 30.39 -12.48 -13.41
C THR A 427 29.94 -11.84 -14.73
N TYR A 428 29.05 -12.50 -15.48
CA TYR A 428 28.62 -12.06 -16.82
C TYR A 428 28.02 -10.64 -16.82
N ASP A 429 27.35 -10.27 -15.74
CA ASP A 429 26.60 -9.02 -15.65
C ASP A 429 27.44 -7.80 -15.21
N LEU A 430 28.65 -8.00 -14.67
CA LEU A 430 29.45 -6.94 -14.04
C LEU A 430 29.74 -5.78 -15.00
N ASN A 431 30.16 -6.09 -16.22
CA ASN A 431 30.56 -5.12 -17.24
C ASN A 431 29.59 -5.03 -18.43
N SER A 432 28.33 -5.42 -18.23
CA SER A 432 27.32 -5.39 -19.30
C SER A 432 26.13 -4.48 -18.97
N GLN A 433 25.21 -4.38 -19.94
CA GLN A 433 23.93 -3.65 -19.80
C GLN A 433 22.80 -4.53 -19.23
N TRP A 434 23.07 -5.82 -18.98
CA TRP A 434 22.12 -6.74 -18.34
C TRP A 434 21.77 -6.26 -16.94
N GLY A 435 20.49 -6.31 -16.59
CA GLY A 435 20.00 -5.79 -15.31
C GLY A 435 19.91 -4.28 -15.20
N LYS A 436 20.51 -3.53 -16.14
CA LYS A 436 20.48 -2.06 -16.17
C LYS A 436 19.50 -1.55 -17.23
N GLN A 437 19.70 -1.95 -18.48
CA GLN A 437 18.88 -1.55 -19.63
C GLN A 437 18.30 -2.75 -20.41
N MET A 438 18.97 -3.91 -20.33
CA MET A 438 18.58 -5.15 -21.01
C MET A 438 18.09 -6.18 -19.99
N GLY A 439 17.11 -7.00 -20.39
CA GLY A 439 16.49 -7.99 -19.53
C GLY A 439 15.64 -7.38 -18.43
N LEU A 440 15.40 -8.16 -17.38
CA LEU A 440 14.76 -7.69 -16.15
C LEU A 440 15.75 -6.83 -15.36
N LYS A 441 15.28 -5.69 -14.88
CA LYS A 441 16.10 -4.72 -14.14
C LYS A 441 16.43 -5.19 -12.72
N TYR A 442 17.63 -4.88 -12.25
CA TYR A 442 18.11 -5.23 -10.92
C TYR A 442 17.84 -4.15 -9.88
N GLY A 443 17.94 -4.52 -8.59
CA GLY A 443 17.94 -3.58 -7.47
C GLY A 443 16.56 -3.15 -6.96
N CYS A 444 15.47 -3.73 -7.44
CA CYS A 444 14.10 -3.45 -7.00
C CYS A 444 13.36 -4.76 -6.65
N PRO A 445 12.65 -4.85 -5.50
CA PRO A 445 11.83 -6.02 -5.15
C PRO A 445 10.66 -6.33 -6.10
N VAL A 446 10.26 -5.36 -6.92
CA VAL A 446 9.27 -5.51 -8.01
C VAL A 446 9.98 -5.25 -9.34
N GLU A 447 10.96 -6.11 -9.64
CA GLU A 447 11.78 -6.02 -10.86
C GLU A 447 10.92 -6.03 -12.13
N ASP A 448 9.78 -6.71 -12.06
CA ASP A 448 8.80 -6.85 -13.12
C ASP A 448 8.18 -5.48 -13.48
N VAL A 449 7.65 -4.77 -12.49
CA VAL A 449 6.98 -3.47 -12.68
C VAL A 449 7.96 -2.44 -13.25
N ILE A 450 9.17 -2.34 -12.70
CA ILE A 450 10.20 -1.40 -13.18
C ILE A 450 10.73 -1.78 -14.58
N THR A 451 10.75 -3.08 -14.91
CA THR A 451 11.10 -3.56 -16.26
C THR A 451 10.01 -3.18 -17.25
N GLY A 452 8.74 -3.38 -16.90
CA GLY A 452 7.59 -2.95 -17.69
C GLY A 452 7.60 -1.44 -17.96
N LEU A 453 7.84 -0.62 -16.93
CA LEU A 453 8.01 0.83 -17.06
C LEU A 453 9.19 1.17 -17.98
N GLY A 454 10.32 0.46 -17.84
CA GLY A 454 11.49 0.61 -18.70
C GLY A 454 11.20 0.32 -20.17
N ILE A 455 10.47 -0.76 -20.46
CA ILE A 455 10.03 -1.13 -21.82
C ILE A 455 9.15 -0.04 -22.42
N GLN A 456 8.14 0.42 -21.68
CA GLN A 456 7.22 1.45 -22.18
C GLN A 456 7.91 2.80 -22.38
N CYS A 457 8.83 3.19 -21.49
CA CYS A 457 9.66 4.38 -21.65
C CYS A 457 10.62 4.31 -22.86
N ARG A 458 10.83 3.12 -23.46
CA ARG A 458 11.52 2.97 -24.75
C ARG A 458 10.60 3.16 -25.97
N GLY A 459 9.35 3.56 -25.75
CA GLY A 459 8.36 3.88 -26.79
C GLY A 459 7.39 2.75 -27.13
N TRP A 460 7.47 1.62 -26.42
CA TRP A 460 6.59 0.47 -26.63
C TRP A 460 5.29 0.57 -25.82
N LYS A 461 4.26 -0.16 -26.25
CA LYS A 461 3.01 -0.38 -25.52
C LYS A 461 2.93 -1.79 -24.99
N SER A 462 2.05 -2.01 -24.03
CA SER A 462 1.64 -3.35 -23.61
C SER A 462 0.15 -3.55 -23.79
N VAL A 463 -0.27 -4.82 -23.74
CA VAL A 463 -1.65 -5.22 -23.91
C VAL A 463 -2.10 -6.03 -22.70
N TYR A 464 -3.36 -5.82 -22.29
CA TYR A 464 -4.01 -6.66 -21.31
C TYR A 464 -5.05 -7.58 -21.97
N LEU A 465 -4.96 -8.89 -21.75
CA LEU A 465 -5.97 -9.85 -22.18
C LEU A 465 -6.53 -10.62 -20.99
N ASN A 466 -7.84 -10.50 -20.78
CA ASN A 466 -8.60 -11.26 -19.79
C ASN A 466 -9.60 -12.19 -20.51
N PRO A 467 -9.17 -13.42 -20.88
CA PRO A 467 -10.00 -14.34 -21.65
C PRO A 467 -11.12 -14.95 -20.78
N LYS A 468 -12.22 -15.41 -21.41
CA LYS A 468 -13.36 -16.02 -20.71
C LYS A 468 -12.97 -17.22 -19.84
N ARG A 469 -12.07 -18.08 -20.34
CA ARG A 469 -11.39 -19.11 -19.55
C ARG A 469 -10.06 -18.51 -19.12
N SER A 470 -9.83 -18.38 -17.81
CA SER A 470 -8.55 -17.90 -17.26
C SER A 470 -7.38 -18.64 -17.90
N ALA A 471 -6.41 -17.91 -18.42
CA ALA A 471 -5.25 -18.51 -19.10
C ALA A 471 -4.35 -19.28 -18.13
N PHE A 472 -4.08 -18.66 -16.98
CA PHE A 472 -3.19 -19.16 -15.95
C PHE A 472 -3.95 -19.27 -14.63
N LEU A 473 -3.64 -20.32 -13.87
CA LEU A 473 -4.12 -20.51 -12.51
C LEU A 473 -2.93 -20.85 -11.62
N GLY A 474 -2.83 -20.18 -10.48
CA GLY A 474 -1.82 -20.51 -9.47
C GLY A 474 -2.37 -20.61 -8.06
N LEU A 475 -1.49 -20.46 -7.07
CA LEU A 475 -1.83 -20.63 -5.66
C LEU A 475 -1.80 -19.29 -4.90
N ALA A 476 -2.97 -18.91 -4.36
CA ALA A 476 -3.08 -17.80 -3.43
C ALA A 476 -2.50 -18.17 -2.06
N ALA A 477 -2.06 -17.15 -1.32
CA ALA A 477 -1.65 -17.33 0.08
C ALA A 477 -2.85 -17.79 0.93
N THR A 478 -2.64 -18.82 1.74
CA THR A 478 -3.64 -19.44 2.61
C THR A 478 -3.57 -18.96 4.07
N SER A 479 -2.58 -18.12 4.40
CA SER A 479 -2.45 -17.46 5.70
C SER A 479 -2.50 -15.94 5.56
N LEU A 480 -2.95 -15.26 6.62
CA LEU A 480 -2.97 -13.79 6.64
C LEU A 480 -1.54 -13.22 6.63
N ASP A 481 -0.60 -13.85 7.34
CA ASP A 481 0.78 -13.36 7.44
C ASP A 481 1.47 -13.39 6.07
N ASP A 482 1.36 -14.51 5.33
CA ASP A 482 1.91 -14.62 3.98
C ASP A 482 1.33 -13.56 3.03
N SER A 483 0.01 -13.30 3.11
CA SER A 483 -0.63 -12.25 2.32
C SER A 483 -0.08 -10.86 2.66
N LEU A 484 0.08 -10.55 3.96
CA LEU A 484 0.59 -9.25 4.39
C LEU A 484 2.08 -9.07 4.07
N VAL A 485 2.91 -10.11 4.18
CA VAL A 485 4.32 -10.10 3.78
C VAL A 485 4.46 -9.89 2.27
N GLN A 486 3.62 -10.57 1.48
CA GLN A 486 3.59 -10.37 0.02
C GLN A 486 3.27 -8.93 -0.35
N HIS A 487 2.23 -8.34 0.26
CA HIS A 487 1.86 -6.95 0.00
C HIS A 487 2.89 -5.94 0.51
N LYS A 488 3.59 -6.23 1.62
CA LYS A 488 4.70 -5.40 2.10
C LYS A 488 5.76 -5.30 1.01
N ARG A 489 6.25 -6.45 0.52
CA ARG A 489 7.27 -6.53 -0.55
C ARG A 489 6.87 -5.74 -1.80
N TRP A 490 5.62 -5.88 -2.24
CA TRP A 490 5.11 -5.12 -3.39
C TRP A 490 5.17 -3.62 -3.14
N SER A 491 4.61 -3.15 -2.02
CA SER A 491 4.59 -1.73 -1.69
C SER A 491 5.98 -1.12 -1.44
N GLU A 492 6.94 -1.90 -0.94
CA GLU A 492 8.36 -1.48 -0.82
C GLU A 492 9.00 -1.27 -2.19
N GLY A 493 8.77 -2.21 -3.10
CA GLY A 493 9.27 -2.11 -4.47
C GLY A 493 8.66 -0.94 -5.22
N ASP A 494 7.34 -0.78 -5.11
CA ASP A 494 6.58 0.32 -5.71
C ASP A 494 7.03 1.69 -5.20
N LEU A 495 7.28 1.82 -3.90
CA LEU A 495 7.84 3.05 -3.33
C LEU A 495 9.29 3.29 -3.78
N GLN A 496 10.11 2.24 -3.91
CA GLN A 496 11.46 2.38 -4.46
C GLN A 496 11.45 2.82 -5.93
N ILE A 497 10.50 2.35 -6.74
CA ILE A 497 10.30 2.88 -8.10
C ILE A 497 10.01 4.37 -8.02
N MET A 498 9.13 4.80 -7.10
CA MET A 498 8.82 6.22 -6.94
C MET A 498 10.04 7.08 -6.61
N LEU A 499 10.94 6.56 -5.78
CA LEU A 499 12.13 7.29 -5.33
C LEU A 499 13.27 7.27 -6.35
N THR A 500 13.49 6.14 -7.04
CA THR A 500 14.63 5.96 -7.96
C THR A 500 14.30 6.24 -9.42
N HIS A 501 13.08 5.90 -9.84
CA HIS A 501 12.62 5.92 -11.23
C HIS A 501 11.20 6.51 -11.32
N CYS A 502 10.94 7.60 -10.58
CA CYS A 502 9.64 8.25 -10.48
C CYS A 502 8.94 8.31 -11.86
N PRO A 503 7.76 7.69 -12.03
CA PRO A 503 7.09 7.62 -13.34
C PRO A 503 6.87 8.98 -14.01
N LEU A 504 6.62 10.03 -13.21
CA LEU A 504 6.43 11.41 -13.70
C LEU A 504 7.70 12.02 -14.30
N TRP A 505 8.86 11.74 -13.71
CA TRP A 505 10.14 12.26 -14.19
C TRP A 505 10.76 11.35 -15.24
N TYR A 506 10.81 10.04 -14.95
CA TYR A 506 11.40 9.03 -15.82
C TYR A 506 10.62 8.83 -17.12
N GLY A 507 9.30 8.95 -17.06
CA GLY A 507 8.37 8.82 -18.20
C GLY A 507 8.09 10.13 -18.95
N ARG A 508 8.58 11.28 -18.45
CA ARG A 508 8.33 12.59 -19.05
C ARG A 508 8.74 12.61 -20.52
N ASN A 509 7.83 13.02 -21.40
CA ASN A 509 8.01 13.03 -22.87
C ASN A 509 8.30 11.65 -23.51
N ARG A 510 8.18 10.54 -22.75
CA ARG A 510 8.41 9.17 -23.24
C ARG A 510 7.13 8.35 -23.29
N ILE A 511 6.28 8.51 -22.28
CA ILE A 511 4.96 7.86 -22.19
C ILE A 511 3.86 8.88 -21.88
N PRO A 512 2.59 8.61 -22.24
CA PRO A 512 1.47 9.52 -21.98
C PRO A 512 1.30 9.85 -20.49
N LEU A 513 0.88 11.07 -20.16
CA LEU A 513 0.67 11.50 -18.77
C LEU A 513 -0.31 10.58 -18.01
N GLY A 514 -1.37 10.11 -18.68
CA GLY A 514 -2.31 9.17 -18.08
C GLY A 514 -1.64 7.86 -17.64
N LEU A 515 -0.69 7.35 -18.43
CA LEU A 515 0.07 6.15 -18.07
C LEU A 515 1.05 6.42 -16.93
N GLN A 516 1.73 7.58 -16.94
CA GLN A 516 2.61 7.98 -15.83
C GLN A 516 1.85 8.01 -14.49
N LEU A 517 0.67 8.63 -14.48
CA LEU A 517 -0.20 8.70 -13.31
C LEU A 517 -0.79 7.33 -12.95
N GLY A 518 -1.03 6.47 -13.93
CA GLY A 518 -1.42 5.07 -13.73
C GLY A 518 -0.36 4.25 -12.99
N TYR A 519 0.93 4.43 -13.31
CA TYR A 519 2.01 3.86 -12.50
C TYR A 519 2.07 4.48 -11.10
N CYS A 520 1.92 5.80 -10.99
CA CYS A 520 1.93 6.49 -9.70
C CYS A 520 0.86 5.97 -8.73
N HIS A 521 -0.30 5.54 -9.24
CA HIS A 521 -1.35 4.93 -8.42
C HIS A 521 -0.82 3.76 -7.58
N TYR A 522 -0.06 2.83 -8.18
CA TYR A 522 0.53 1.69 -7.47
C TYR A 522 1.73 2.12 -6.61
N CYS A 523 2.59 3.00 -7.14
CA CYS A 523 3.73 3.58 -6.41
C CYS A 523 3.35 4.26 -5.08
N PHE A 524 2.12 4.77 -4.95
CA PHE A 524 1.65 5.43 -3.74
C PHE A 524 0.98 4.50 -2.71
N TRP A 525 0.94 3.18 -2.93
CA TRP A 525 0.37 2.22 -1.98
C TRP A 525 0.95 2.38 -0.56
N ALA A 526 2.28 2.43 -0.43
CA ALA A 526 2.94 2.60 0.87
C ALA A 526 2.53 3.91 1.58
N VAL A 527 2.46 5.02 0.84
CA VAL A 527 2.19 6.36 1.40
C VAL A 527 0.74 6.49 1.89
N ASN A 528 -0.21 5.74 1.31
CA ASN A 528 -1.60 5.70 1.77
C ASN A 528 -1.77 5.20 3.21
N SER A 529 -0.75 4.54 3.77
CA SER A 529 -0.76 4.10 5.17
C SER A 529 -0.94 5.26 6.15
N LEU A 530 -0.30 6.42 5.90
CA LEU A 530 -0.33 7.57 6.82
C LEU A 530 -1.71 8.20 6.93
N ALA A 531 -2.37 8.44 5.79
CA ALA A 531 -3.72 8.99 5.73
C ALA A 531 -4.74 8.02 6.35
N THR A 532 -4.58 6.71 6.08
CA THR A 532 -5.46 5.67 6.65
C THR A 532 -5.30 5.57 8.16
N LEU A 533 -4.06 5.55 8.66
CA LEU A 533 -3.79 5.50 10.09
C LEU A 533 -4.39 6.71 10.81
N SER A 534 -4.26 7.91 10.22
CA SER A 534 -4.86 9.14 10.75
C SER A 534 -6.38 9.03 10.87
N TYR A 535 -7.05 8.55 9.82
CA TYR A 535 -8.51 8.38 9.82
C TYR A 535 -9.02 7.27 10.75
N CYS A 536 -8.20 6.23 10.98
CA CYS A 536 -8.57 5.11 11.84
C CYS A 536 -8.25 5.33 13.33
N THR A 537 -7.49 6.37 13.68
CA THR A 537 -7.06 6.65 15.06
C THR A 537 -7.66 7.94 15.61
N ILE A 538 -7.49 9.06 14.90
CA ILE A 538 -7.82 10.40 15.39
C ILE A 538 -9.33 10.54 15.69
N PRO A 539 -10.26 10.16 14.79
CA PRO A 539 -11.69 10.25 15.08
C PRO A 539 -12.11 9.49 16.33
N SER A 540 -11.57 8.29 16.53
CA SER A 540 -11.87 7.41 17.67
C SER A 540 -11.34 7.98 18.98
N LEU A 541 -10.12 8.51 18.99
CA LEU A 541 -9.54 9.13 20.19
C LEU A 541 -10.30 10.41 20.59
N TYR A 542 -10.63 11.26 19.62
CA TYR A 542 -11.36 12.50 19.88
C TYR A 542 -12.80 12.27 20.32
N MET A 543 -13.36 11.09 19.99
CA MET A 543 -14.65 10.64 20.49
C MET A 543 -14.66 10.47 22.01
N ILE A 544 -13.53 10.08 22.63
CA ILE A 544 -13.39 9.96 24.09
C ILE A 544 -13.54 11.34 24.75
N GLY A 545 -12.89 12.37 24.19
CA GLY A 545 -12.97 13.76 24.67
C GLY A 545 -14.25 14.48 24.28
N THR A 546 -15.21 13.82 23.63
CA THR A 546 -16.45 14.42 23.06
C THR A 546 -16.20 15.57 22.09
N ASN A 547 -15.01 15.65 21.50
CA ASN A 547 -14.62 16.65 20.53
C ASN A 547 -15.06 16.21 19.14
N SER A 548 -15.92 17.00 18.50
CA SER A 548 -16.42 16.69 17.16
C SER A 548 -15.42 17.09 16.09
N LEU A 549 -15.13 16.15 15.20
CA LEU A 549 -14.26 16.35 14.04
C LEU A 549 -15.03 16.33 12.72
N PHE A 550 -16.36 16.29 12.77
CA PHE A 550 -17.24 16.22 11.60
C PHE A 550 -18.41 17.18 11.76
N PRO A 551 -19.15 17.51 10.69
CA PRO A 551 -20.38 18.27 10.82
C PRO A 551 -21.38 17.59 11.76
N GLN A 552 -22.14 18.40 12.50
CA GLN A 552 -23.28 17.93 13.28
C GLN A 552 -24.39 17.39 12.36
N LEU A 553 -25.21 16.46 12.84
CA LEU A 553 -26.31 15.87 12.06
C LEU A 553 -27.35 16.90 11.61
N SER A 554 -27.58 17.93 12.40
CA SER A 554 -28.46 19.06 12.05
C SER A 554 -27.86 20.04 11.03
N SER A 555 -26.58 19.92 10.68
CA SER A 555 -25.88 20.84 9.78
C SER A 555 -26.05 20.43 8.31
N PRO A 556 -26.33 21.34 7.38
CA PRO A 556 -26.39 21.03 5.95
C PRO A 556 -25.05 20.49 5.41
N TRP A 557 -23.94 20.79 6.10
CA TRP A 557 -22.61 20.28 5.75
C TRP A 557 -22.47 18.77 5.89
N ILE A 558 -23.40 18.06 6.54
CA ILE A 558 -23.35 16.59 6.59
C ILE A 558 -23.70 15.92 5.26
N LEU A 559 -24.47 16.59 4.41
CA LEU A 559 -24.95 16.06 3.13
C LEU A 559 -23.81 15.58 2.19
N PRO A 560 -22.74 16.38 1.92
CA PRO A 560 -21.65 15.91 1.06
C PRO A 560 -20.88 14.72 1.66
N PHE A 561 -20.72 14.64 2.99
CA PHE A 561 -20.11 13.47 3.64
C PHE A 561 -20.97 12.23 3.45
N GLY A 562 -22.28 12.33 3.73
CA GLY A 562 -23.23 11.24 3.53
C GLY A 562 -23.29 10.77 2.07
N TYR A 563 -23.29 11.71 1.12
CA TYR A 563 -23.31 11.41 -0.31
C TYR A 563 -22.07 10.63 -0.76
N ILE A 564 -20.86 11.02 -0.32
CA ILE A 564 -19.64 10.29 -0.66
C ILE A 564 -19.65 8.89 -0.03
N ILE A 565 -20.00 8.78 1.25
CA ILE A 565 -20.03 7.48 1.94
C ILE A 565 -20.98 6.53 1.22
N ILE A 566 -22.24 6.94 1.02
CA ILE A 566 -23.24 6.09 0.36
C ILE A 566 -22.85 5.83 -1.09
N GLY A 567 -22.59 6.89 -1.87
CA GLY A 567 -22.29 6.78 -3.29
C GLY A 567 -21.06 5.92 -3.58
N LYS A 568 -19.94 6.15 -2.89
CA LYS A 568 -18.70 5.39 -3.10
C LYS A 568 -18.87 3.92 -2.73
N TYR A 569 -19.47 3.62 -1.57
CA TYR A 569 -19.58 2.23 -1.13
C TYR A 569 -20.66 1.47 -1.90
N SER A 570 -21.78 2.11 -2.28
CA SER A 570 -22.77 1.51 -3.18
C SER A 570 -22.18 1.20 -4.56
N TYR A 571 -21.43 2.14 -5.14
CA TYR A 571 -20.75 1.89 -6.43
C TYR A 571 -19.69 0.80 -6.30
N SER A 572 -18.85 0.84 -5.25
CA SER A 572 -17.83 -0.18 -5.00
C SER A 572 -18.42 -1.57 -4.83
N LEU A 573 -19.55 -1.70 -4.14
CA LEU A 573 -20.27 -2.96 -4.00
C LEU A 573 -20.82 -3.42 -5.35
N ALA A 574 -21.48 -2.52 -6.10
CA ALA A 574 -22.02 -2.85 -7.42
C ALA A 574 -20.92 -3.28 -8.42
N GLU A 575 -19.77 -2.59 -8.42
CA GLU A 575 -18.60 -2.92 -9.23
C GLU A 575 -18.06 -4.31 -8.86
N PHE A 576 -17.90 -4.60 -7.57
CA PHE A 576 -17.42 -5.91 -7.11
C PHE A 576 -18.38 -7.07 -7.43
N LEU A 577 -19.69 -6.84 -7.31
CA LEU A 577 -20.70 -7.84 -7.71
C LEU A 577 -20.71 -8.05 -9.23
N TYR A 578 -20.56 -6.98 -10.02
CA TYR A 578 -20.49 -7.08 -11.48
C TYR A 578 -19.27 -7.89 -11.96
N THR A 579 -18.16 -7.87 -11.22
CA THR A 579 -16.98 -8.69 -11.53
C THR A 579 -17.10 -10.15 -11.09
N GLY A 580 -18.23 -10.55 -10.50
CA GLY A 580 -18.50 -11.92 -10.04
C GLY A 580 -18.16 -12.18 -8.58
N GLY A 581 -17.95 -11.13 -7.78
CA GLY A 581 -17.75 -11.25 -6.33
C GLY A 581 -19.07 -11.40 -5.55
N THR A 582 -18.97 -11.69 -4.25
CA THR A 582 -20.10 -11.76 -3.31
C THR A 582 -20.14 -10.55 -2.38
N VAL A 583 -21.26 -10.31 -1.69
CA VAL A 583 -21.37 -9.23 -0.69
C VAL A 583 -20.39 -9.45 0.47
N LEU A 584 -20.26 -10.70 0.94
CA LEU A 584 -19.30 -11.05 1.99
C LEU A 584 -17.85 -10.91 1.49
N GLY A 585 -17.58 -11.27 0.23
CA GLY A 585 -16.29 -11.06 -0.42
C GLY A 585 -15.92 -9.58 -0.51
N TRP A 586 -16.88 -8.71 -0.84
CA TRP A 586 -16.67 -7.26 -0.84
C TRP A 586 -16.32 -6.74 0.56
N TRP A 587 -17.02 -7.22 1.60
CA TRP A 587 -16.71 -6.87 2.98
C TRP A 587 -15.32 -7.34 3.41
N ASN A 588 -14.92 -8.55 3.00
CA ASN A 588 -13.57 -9.07 3.20
C ASN A 588 -12.53 -8.22 2.44
N GLU A 589 -12.82 -7.79 1.22
CA GLU A 589 -11.94 -6.90 0.45
C GLU A 589 -11.74 -5.56 1.17
N GLN A 590 -12.81 -4.94 1.71
CA GLN A 590 -12.67 -3.72 2.51
C GLN A 590 -11.79 -3.94 3.74
N ARG A 591 -11.95 -5.09 4.43
CA ARG A 591 -11.11 -5.46 5.58
C ARG A 591 -9.65 -5.59 5.19
N MET A 592 -9.37 -6.28 4.08
CA MET A 592 -8.01 -6.52 3.65
C MET A 592 -7.32 -5.25 3.16
N TRP A 593 -8.03 -4.34 2.49
CA TRP A 593 -7.49 -3.01 2.19
C TRP A 593 -7.16 -2.20 3.44
N LEU A 594 -8.00 -2.27 4.48
CA LEU A 594 -7.67 -1.67 5.78
C LEU A 594 -6.39 -2.29 6.35
N TYR A 595 -6.34 -3.63 6.44
CA TYR A 595 -5.21 -4.34 7.04
C TYR A 595 -3.90 -4.03 6.31
N ARG A 596 -3.87 -4.17 4.99
CA ARG A 596 -2.69 -3.86 4.16
C ARG A 596 -2.19 -2.43 4.39
N ARG A 597 -3.10 -1.44 4.43
CA ARG A 597 -2.74 -0.02 4.62
C ARG A 597 -2.24 0.28 6.02
N THR A 598 -2.84 -0.32 7.06
CA THR A 598 -2.45 -0.06 8.45
C THR A 598 -1.31 -0.95 8.94
N SER A 599 -0.92 -1.98 8.19
CA SER A 599 0.24 -2.82 8.50
C SER A 599 1.27 -2.86 7.36
N SER A 600 1.11 -3.73 6.36
CA SER A 600 2.08 -3.99 5.30
C SER A 600 2.67 -2.72 4.68
N TYR A 601 1.81 -1.77 4.32
CA TYR A 601 2.19 -0.52 3.65
C TYR A 601 2.90 0.45 4.59
N LEU A 602 2.56 0.43 5.89
CA LEU A 602 3.26 1.23 6.88
C LEU A 602 4.67 0.68 7.12
N PHE A 603 4.80 -0.64 7.29
CA PHE A 603 6.11 -1.30 7.41
C PHE A 603 6.96 -1.07 6.17
N ALA A 604 6.37 -1.18 4.98
CA ALA A 604 7.05 -0.90 3.73
C ALA A 604 7.55 0.55 3.64
N LEU A 605 6.74 1.51 4.07
CA LEU A 605 7.12 2.93 4.12
C LEU A 605 8.30 3.14 5.07
N ILE A 606 8.22 2.61 6.29
CA ILE A 606 9.28 2.73 7.31
C ILE A 606 10.57 2.09 6.82
N ASP A 607 10.51 0.83 6.35
CA ASP A 607 11.69 0.09 5.91
C ASP A 607 12.36 0.74 4.69
N THR A 608 11.56 1.28 3.77
CA THR A 608 12.09 2.02 2.61
C THR A 608 12.77 3.32 3.04
N ILE A 609 12.19 4.08 3.98
CA ILE A 609 12.82 5.29 4.52
C ILE A 609 14.12 4.94 5.25
N LEU A 610 14.11 3.91 6.11
CA LEU A 610 15.30 3.46 6.83
C LEU A 610 16.42 3.02 5.87
N LYS A 611 16.07 2.35 4.76
CA LYS A 611 17.01 2.01 3.70
C LYS A 611 17.60 3.26 3.04
N VAL A 612 16.77 4.25 2.69
CA VAL A 612 17.22 5.49 2.04
C VAL A 612 18.16 6.29 2.93
N VAL A 613 17.93 6.27 4.26
CA VAL A 613 18.79 6.96 5.24
C VAL A 613 20.03 6.12 5.62
N GLY A 614 20.13 4.87 5.17
CA GLY A 614 21.29 4.00 5.38
C GLY A 614 21.30 3.20 6.69
N PHE A 615 20.17 3.11 7.39
CA PHE A 615 20.05 2.42 8.68
C PHE A 615 19.67 0.93 8.57
N SER A 616 19.31 0.43 7.38
CA SER A 616 18.86 -0.96 7.22
C SER A 616 19.12 -1.52 5.82
N GLU A 617 19.46 -2.81 5.77
CA GLU A 617 19.39 -3.62 4.55
C GLU A 617 18.03 -4.35 4.50
N MET A 618 17.33 -4.26 3.38
CA MET A 618 16.05 -4.95 3.22
C MET A 618 16.27 -6.46 3.05
N LYS A 619 15.54 -7.26 3.83
CA LYS A 619 15.50 -8.71 3.69
C LYS A 619 14.36 -9.11 2.75
N PHE A 620 14.70 -9.77 1.65
CA PHE A 620 13.71 -10.39 0.76
C PHE A 620 13.25 -11.71 1.37
N VAL A 621 11.95 -11.84 1.63
CA VAL A 621 11.34 -13.06 2.20
C VAL A 621 10.47 -13.71 1.14
N ILE A 622 10.71 -15.00 0.86
CA ILE A 622 9.87 -15.82 0.00
C ILE A 622 8.66 -16.27 0.82
N THR A 623 7.46 -16.02 0.33
CA THR A 623 6.21 -16.45 1.00
C THR A 623 5.86 -17.87 0.60
N SER A 624 5.48 -18.72 1.55
CA SER A 624 5.00 -20.05 1.22
C SER A 624 3.63 -19.99 0.55
N LYS A 625 3.45 -20.80 -0.50
CA LYS A 625 2.14 -21.04 -1.13
C LYS A 625 1.56 -22.41 -0.77
N VAL A 626 2.36 -23.23 -0.10
CA VAL A 626 1.95 -24.51 0.47
C VAL A 626 1.80 -24.31 1.98
N ALA A 627 0.65 -24.71 2.52
CA ALA A 627 0.37 -24.61 3.95
C ALA A 627 0.15 -25.99 4.54
N ASP A 628 0.41 -26.09 5.85
CA ASP A 628 0.07 -27.26 6.64
C ASP A 628 -1.43 -27.58 6.50
N GLU A 629 -1.77 -28.87 6.58
CA GLU A 629 -3.14 -29.35 6.40
C GLU A 629 -4.13 -28.66 7.36
N ASP A 630 -3.73 -28.48 8.62
CA ASP A 630 -4.46 -27.74 9.65
C ASP A 630 -4.81 -26.30 9.20
N VAL A 631 -3.87 -25.59 8.56
CA VAL A 631 -4.03 -24.21 8.08
C VAL A 631 -4.92 -24.19 6.84
N SER A 632 -4.71 -25.12 5.90
CA SER A 632 -5.52 -25.25 4.69
C SER A 632 -6.99 -25.50 5.02
N GLN A 633 -7.29 -26.40 5.97
CA GLN A 633 -8.67 -26.67 6.40
C GLN A 633 -9.35 -25.43 7.02
N ARG A 634 -8.60 -24.59 7.74
CA ARG A 634 -9.14 -23.33 8.28
C ARG A 634 -9.39 -22.31 7.17
N TYR A 635 -8.48 -22.22 6.22
CA TYR A 635 -8.62 -21.36 5.05
C TYR A 635 -9.83 -21.74 4.20
N GLU A 636 -10.05 -23.03 3.92
CA GLU A 636 -11.24 -23.54 3.21
C GLU A 636 -12.55 -23.22 3.94
N LYS A 637 -12.53 -23.20 5.27
CA LYS A 637 -13.66 -22.77 6.12
C LYS A 637 -13.80 -21.25 6.25
N GLU A 638 -13.01 -20.48 5.49
CA GLU A 638 -12.96 -19.02 5.55
C GLU A 638 -12.72 -18.49 6.96
N MET A 639 -11.72 -19.06 7.64
CA MET A 639 -11.26 -18.60 8.94
C MET A 639 -9.86 -18.02 8.83
N MET A 640 -9.69 -16.76 9.25
CA MET A 640 -8.40 -16.07 9.21
C MET A 640 -7.38 -16.73 10.16
N GLU A 641 -6.14 -16.87 9.70
CA GLU A 641 -5.02 -17.47 10.46
C GLU A 641 -4.23 -16.39 11.20
N PHE A 642 -4.14 -16.50 12.54
CA PHE A 642 -3.41 -15.56 13.41
C PHE A 642 -2.36 -16.25 14.30
N GLY A 643 -2.12 -17.55 14.12
CA GLY A 643 -1.24 -18.35 14.99
C GLY A 643 0.24 -17.97 14.93
N VAL A 644 0.65 -17.16 13.96
CA VAL A 644 2.05 -16.72 13.76
C VAL A 644 2.34 -15.46 14.56
N ALA A 645 3.52 -15.40 15.15
CA ALA A 645 3.99 -14.20 15.85
C ALA A 645 4.49 -13.13 14.86
N SER A 646 3.68 -12.11 14.60
CA SER A 646 3.97 -11.08 13.59
C SER A 646 3.88 -9.64 14.15
N PRO A 647 4.87 -8.76 13.89
CA PRO A 647 4.77 -7.33 14.22
C PRO A 647 3.57 -6.64 13.54
N MET A 648 3.17 -7.11 12.36
CA MET A 648 2.00 -6.58 11.65
C MET A 648 0.71 -6.87 12.40
N PHE A 649 0.56 -8.10 12.91
CA PHE A 649 -0.59 -8.45 13.76
C PHE A 649 -0.59 -7.65 15.06
N THR A 650 0.61 -7.29 15.54
CA THR A 650 0.77 -6.39 16.69
C THR A 650 0.13 -5.04 16.41
N LEU A 651 0.48 -4.41 15.30
CA LEU A 651 -0.09 -3.12 14.93
C LEU A 651 -1.61 -3.17 14.67
N LEU A 652 -2.09 -4.16 13.93
CA LEU A 652 -3.52 -4.33 13.62
C LEU A 652 -4.35 -4.50 14.89
N THR A 653 -3.88 -5.34 15.83
CA THR A 653 -4.60 -5.62 17.08
C THR A 653 -4.62 -4.40 17.98
N SER A 654 -3.50 -3.69 18.14
CA SER A 654 -3.45 -2.45 18.92
C SER A 654 -4.44 -1.41 18.40
N LEU A 655 -4.49 -1.21 17.09
CA LEU A 655 -5.44 -0.29 16.45
C LEU A 655 -6.89 -0.73 16.67
N ALA A 656 -7.18 -2.02 16.52
CA ALA A 656 -8.52 -2.57 16.76
C ALA A 656 -8.96 -2.39 18.21
N LEU A 657 -8.07 -2.61 19.18
CA LEU A 657 -8.35 -2.44 20.61
C LEU A 657 -8.56 -0.97 21.01
N ILE A 658 -7.79 -0.03 20.46
CA ILE A 658 -8.00 1.41 20.68
C ILE A 658 -9.39 1.82 20.19
N ASN A 659 -9.80 1.34 19.01
CA ASN A 659 -11.14 1.60 18.46
C ASN A 659 -12.24 0.99 19.33
N LEU A 660 -12.08 -0.27 19.76
CA LEU A 660 -13.03 -0.94 20.65
C LEU A 660 -13.16 -0.21 21.99
N PHE A 661 -12.04 0.14 22.62
CA PHE A 661 -12.01 0.87 23.88
C PHE A 661 -12.71 2.23 23.76
N SER A 662 -12.37 3.00 22.72
CA SER A 662 -12.99 4.30 22.45
C SER A 662 -14.50 4.18 22.28
N PHE A 663 -14.95 3.14 21.55
CA PHE A 663 -16.37 2.86 21.34
C PHE A 663 -17.10 2.52 22.64
N VAL A 664 -16.53 1.63 23.47
CA VAL A 664 -17.11 1.24 24.77
C VAL A 664 -17.18 2.43 25.73
N VAL A 665 -16.12 3.23 25.82
CA VAL A 665 -16.11 4.45 26.66
C VAL A 665 -17.22 5.41 26.24
N LEU A 666 -17.41 5.62 24.93
CA LEU A 666 -18.51 6.47 24.46
C LEU A 666 -19.87 5.89 24.81
N ILE A 667 -20.10 4.58 24.58
CA ILE A 667 -21.38 3.93 24.92
C ILE A 667 -21.67 4.09 26.42
N ASN A 668 -20.68 3.89 27.28
CA ASN A 668 -20.81 4.12 28.73
C ASN A 668 -21.17 5.57 29.04
N LYS A 669 -20.52 6.57 28.41
CA LYS A 669 -20.88 7.99 28.56
C LYS A 669 -22.31 8.28 28.13
N LEU A 670 -22.76 7.71 27.01
CA LEU A 670 -24.14 7.86 26.52
C LEU A 670 -25.18 7.20 27.44
N LEU A 671 -24.79 6.15 28.17
CA LEU A 671 -25.66 5.48 29.15
C LEU A 671 -25.77 6.28 30.45
N VAL A 672 -24.69 6.91 30.91
CA VAL A 672 -24.61 7.61 32.21
C VAL A 672 -25.07 9.07 32.17
N GLN A 673 -24.87 9.78 31.05
CA GLN A 673 -25.05 11.24 30.98
C GLN A 673 -26.43 11.65 30.41
N GLU A 674 -27.12 12.59 31.05
CA GLU A 674 -28.46 13.07 30.64
C GLU A 674 -28.49 13.74 29.26
N GLN A 675 -27.36 14.27 28.77
CA GLN A 675 -27.24 14.96 27.48
C GLN A 675 -27.04 14.03 26.26
N ARG A 676 -27.65 12.84 26.26
CA ARG A 676 -27.48 11.82 25.20
C ARG A 676 -27.74 12.36 23.78
N ILE A 677 -28.84 13.09 23.60
CA ILE A 677 -29.27 13.60 22.28
C ILE A 677 -28.24 14.59 21.71
N SER A 678 -27.69 15.47 22.55
CA SER A 678 -26.70 16.48 22.14
C SER A 678 -25.39 15.83 21.70
N ILE A 679 -24.90 14.84 22.46
CA ILE A 679 -23.66 14.12 22.15
C ILE A 679 -23.82 13.33 20.84
N THR A 680 -24.94 12.62 20.68
CA THR A 680 -25.22 11.84 19.46
C THR A 680 -25.34 12.75 18.22
N ASN A 681 -25.96 13.93 18.34
CA ASN A 681 -26.05 14.90 17.25
C ASN A 681 -24.67 15.44 16.81
N ARG A 682 -23.74 15.61 17.77
CA ARG A 682 -22.40 16.16 17.51
C ARG A 682 -21.41 15.14 16.95
N LEU A 683 -21.51 13.88 17.37
CA LEU A 683 -20.50 12.83 17.08
C LEU A 683 -20.98 11.76 16.09
N SER A 684 -22.09 11.97 15.39
CA SER A 684 -22.78 10.92 14.63
C SER A 684 -21.87 10.20 13.62
N LEU A 685 -21.11 10.95 12.81
CA LEU A 685 -20.19 10.38 11.83
C LEU A 685 -18.98 9.68 12.47
N GLN A 686 -18.49 10.19 13.61
CA GLN A 686 -17.44 9.53 14.40
C GLN A 686 -17.93 8.19 14.96
N ILE A 687 -19.16 8.14 15.47
CA ILE A 687 -19.79 6.92 15.99
C ILE A 687 -19.92 5.87 14.88
N ILE A 688 -20.43 6.28 13.71
CA ILE A 688 -20.59 5.37 12.56
C ILE A 688 -19.21 4.86 12.11
N LEU A 689 -18.22 5.74 11.95
CA LEU A 689 -16.88 5.35 11.54
C LEU A 689 -16.24 4.37 12.54
N CYS A 690 -16.27 4.69 13.84
CA CYS A 690 -15.70 3.85 14.88
C CYS A 690 -16.43 2.51 14.97
N GLY A 691 -17.76 2.50 14.87
CA GLY A 691 -18.58 1.28 14.83
C GLY A 691 -18.22 0.39 13.64
N VAL A 692 -18.05 0.95 12.44
CA VAL A 692 -17.61 0.21 11.25
C VAL A 692 -16.19 -0.35 11.45
N LEU A 693 -15.27 0.41 12.05
CA LEU A 693 -13.92 -0.07 12.37
C LEU A 693 -13.93 -1.19 13.42
N VAL A 694 -14.86 -1.19 14.37
CA VAL A 694 -15.04 -2.32 15.29
C VAL A 694 -15.58 -3.54 14.55
N LEU A 695 -16.61 -3.37 13.71
CA LEU A 695 -17.23 -4.47 12.96
C LEU A 695 -16.27 -5.12 11.95
N ILE A 696 -15.46 -4.33 11.26
CA ILE A 696 -14.53 -4.86 10.25
C ILE A 696 -13.42 -5.72 10.89
N ASN A 697 -13.06 -5.40 12.14
CA ASN A 697 -12.02 -6.08 12.94
C ASN A 697 -12.56 -7.23 13.81
N LEU A 698 -13.82 -7.65 13.65
CA LEU A 698 -14.39 -8.79 14.39
C LEU A 698 -13.52 -10.07 14.36
N PRO A 699 -12.87 -10.47 13.23
CA PRO A 699 -11.98 -11.62 13.22
C PRO A 699 -10.79 -11.50 14.19
N LEU A 700 -10.23 -10.29 14.37
CA LEU A 700 -9.15 -10.06 15.33
C LEU A 700 -9.63 -10.24 16.77
N PHE A 701 -10.79 -9.67 17.13
CA PHE A 701 -11.36 -9.85 18.47
C PHE A 701 -11.66 -11.31 18.78
N LYS A 702 -12.21 -12.06 17.80
CA LYS A 702 -12.39 -13.51 17.93
C LYS A 702 -11.05 -14.22 18.16
N ALA A 703 -10.01 -13.85 17.43
CA ALA A 703 -8.68 -14.46 17.56
C ALA A 703 -7.98 -14.17 18.89
N VAL A 704 -8.23 -13.02 19.50
CA VAL A 704 -7.63 -12.62 20.79
C VAL A 704 -8.42 -13.16 21.97
N PHE A 705 -9.75 -13.06 21.96
CA PHE A 705 -10.58 -13.30 23.16
C PHE A 705 -11.35 -14.62 23.17
N ILE A 706 -11.68 -15.19 22.01
CA ILE A 706 -12.67 -16.28 21.91
C ILE A 706 -12.02 -17.61 21.47
N ARG A 707 -11.13 -17.56 20.47
CA ARG A 707 -10.58 -18.75 19.83
C ARG A 707 -9.66 -19.54 20.76
N LYS A 708 -9.79 -20.88 20.70
CA LYS A 708 -8.98 -21.84 21.47
C LYS A 708 -8.11 -22.73 20.58
N ASP A 709 -8.31 -22.71 19.27
CA ASP A 709 -7.58 -23.50 18.29
C ASP A 709 -6.19 -22.90 17.96
N LYS A 710 -5.38 -23.61 17.17
CA LYS A 710 -4.02 -23.18 16.80
C LYS A 710 -3.97 -21.86 16.04
N GLY A 711 -5.06 -21.47 15.36
CA GLY A 711 -5.11 -20.20 14.64
C GLY A 711 -5.49 -18.98 15.49
N LYS A 712 -5.55 -19.11 16.82
CA LYS A 712 -5.69 -17.99 17.76
C LYS A 712 -4.42 -17.14 17.80
N MET A 713 -4.54 -15.89 18.25
CA MET A 713 -3.37 -15.03 18.45
C MET A 713 -2.44 -15.61 19.56
N PRO A 714 -1.11 -15.67 19.36
CA PRO A 714 -0.18 -16.15 20.37
C PRO A 714 -0.32 -15.40 21.70
N THR A 715 -0.34 -16.16 22.81
CA THR A 715 -0.54 -15.60 24.17
C THR A 715 0.54 -14.60 24.57
N SER A 716 1.77 -14.77 24.08
CA SER A 716 2.88 -13.84 24.31
C SER A 716 2.62 -12.45 23.74
N ILE A 717 1.95 -12.38 22.57
CA ILE A 717 1.55 -11.13 21.93
C ILE A 717 0.28 -10.60 22.63
N ALA A 718 -0.70 -11.47 22.91
CA ALA A 718 -1.89 -11.15 23.71
C ALA A 718 -1.55 -10.40 25.03
N MET A 719 -0.55 -10.89 25.77
CA MET A 719 -0.11 -10.28 27.03
C MET A 719 0.67 -8.98 26.84
N LYS A 720 1.52 -8.85 25.79
CA LYS A 720 2.16 -7.58 25.44
C LYS A 720 1.10 -6.50 25.14
N PHE A 721 0.00 -6.86 24.48
CA PHE A 721 -1.10 -5.93 24.18
C PHE A 721 -1.82 -5.40 25.41
N SER A 722 -2.10 -6.24 26.40
CA SER A 722 -2.75 -5.79 27.63
C SER A 722 -1.92 -4.68 28.28
N ARG A 723 -0.60 -4.88 28.39
CA ARG A 723 0.32 -3.90 28.99
C ARG A 723 0.45 -2.61 28.18
N TRP A 724 0.62 -2.70 26.85
CA TRP A 724 0.77 -1.51 25.99
C TRP A 724 -0.54 -0.75 25.78
N SER A 725 -1.68 -1.44 25.66
CA SER A 725 -2.98 -0.80 25.51
C SER A 725 -3.40 -0.08 26.79
N ILE A 726 -3.09 -0.67 27.96
CA ILE A 726 -3.27 0.01 29.25
C ILE A 726 -2.32 1.21 29.35
N LEU A 727 -1.04 1.06 28.97
CA LEU A 727 -0.09 2.17 29.00
C LEU A 727 -0.54 3.33 28.10
N VAL A 728 -0.96 3.06 26.86
CA VAL A 728 -1.44 4.06 25.90
C VAL A 728 -2.77 4.65 26.36
N ALA A 729 -3.70 3.86 26.89
CA ALA A 729 -4.95 4.36 27.47
C ALA A 729 -4.68 5.26 28.69
N VAL A 730 -3.75 4.91 29.56
CA VAL A 730 -3.32 5.72 30.71
C VAL A 730 -2.63 7.01 30.24
N LEU A 731 -1.78 6.94 29.21
CA LEU A 731 -1.12 8.13 28.64
C LEU A 731 -2.11 9.07 27.96
N LEU A 732 -3.10 8.52 27.24
CA LEU A 732 -4.17 9.28 26.60
C LEU A 732 -5.16 9.85 27.62
N LEU A 733 -5.45 9.12 28.69
CA LEU A 733 -6.24 9.62 29.82
C LEU A 733 -5.49 10.77 30.53
N ALA A 734 -4.18 10.63 30.76
CA ALA A 734 -3.32 11.67 31.34
C ALA A 734 -3.23 12.92 30.44
N LEU A 735 -3.19 12.74 29.12
CA LEU A 735 -3.24 13.85 28.15
C LEU A 735 -4.63 14.51 28.08
N SER A 736 -5.71 13.76 28.36
CA SER A 736 -7.08 14.28 28.40
C SER A 736 -7.46 14.93 29.73
N SER A 737 -6.69 14.69 30.80
CA SER A 737 -6.89 15.26 32.14
C SER A 737 -6.14 16.57 32.39
N LEU A 738 -5.39 17.07 31.41
CA LEU A 738 -4.92 18.46 31.41
C LEU A 738 -6.14 19.37 31.21
N GLN A 739 -6.88 19.63 32.29
CA GLN A 739 -7.86 20.70 32.34
C GLN A 739 -7.07 22.00 32.18
N LEU A 740 -7.26 22.70 31.06
CA LEU A 740 -6.91 24.12 31.00
C LEU A 740 -7.75 24.83 32.06
N ALA A 741 -7.09 25.52 32.98
CA ALA A 741 -7.74 26.47 33.88
C ALA A 741 -8.51 27.50 33.04
N PHE A 742 -9.73 27.84 33.46
CA PHE A 742 -10.58 28.81 32.77
C PHE A 742 -10.36 30.20 33.38
N GLY A 743 -9.53 31.04 32.75
CA GLY A 743 -9.56 32.48 32.94
C GLY A 743 -10.73 33.13 32.19
N LEU A 744 -11.37 34.14 32.79
CA LEU A 744 -12.47 34.90 32.20
C LEU A 744 -11.94 36.21 31.62
N ARG A 745 -11.92 36.34 30.28
CA ARG A 745 -11.53 37.58 29.59
C ARG A 745 -12.74 38.39 29.16
N PHE A 746 -12.87 39.62 29.62
CA PHE A 746 -13.99 40.51 29.33
C PHE A 746 -13.55 41.96 29.09
N VAL A 747 -14.43 42.76 28.49
CA VAL A 747 -14.20 44.18 28.22
C VAL A 747 -15.02 45.00 29.21
N ILE A 748 -14.38 45.95 29.90
CA ILE A 748 -15.03 46.83 30.87
C ILE A 748 -15.28 48.22 30.26
N ASP A 749 -16.50 48.73 30.43
CA ASP A 749 -16.89 50.08 29.97
C ASP A 749 -16.91 51.10 31.13
N ARG A 750 -17.56 50.77 32.26
CA ARG A 750 -17.54 51.60 33.48
C ARG A 750 -17.39 50.78 34.75
N GLU A 751 -18.32 49.85 35.00
CA GLU A 751 -18.26 48.94 36.13
C GLU A 751 -18.79 47.57 35.70
N GLU A 752 -18.08 46.51 36.03
CA GLU A 752 -18.50 45.13 35.78
C GLU A 752 -18.26 44.28 37.02
N CYS A 753 -19.29 43.54 37.45
CA CYS A 753 -19.24 42.75 38.69
C CYS A 753 -19.51 41.27 38.43
N PHE A 754 -18.63 40.41 38.94
CA PHE A 754 -18.76 38.95 38.88
C PHE A 754 -19.03 38.39 40.27
N SER A 755 -19.80 37.31 40.36
CA SER A 755 -20.02 36.60 41.62
C SER A 755 -19.50 35.17 41.52
N HIS A 756 -18.63 34.76 42.44
CA HIS A 756 -18.17 33.38 42.58
C HIS A 756 -18.66 32.80 43.90
N ASN A 757 -19.29 31.63 43.87
CA ASN A 757 -19.88 31.02 45.06
C ASN A 757 -18.89 30.08 45.74
N VAL A 758 -18.48 30.42 46.97
CA VAL A 758 -17.60 29.59 47.79
C VAL A 758 -18.44 28.61 48.60
N GLN A 759 -18.15 27.30 48.47
CA GLN A 759 -18.99 26.24 49.02
C GLN A 759 -18.71 25.94 50.50
N PHE A 760 -17.47 26.09 50.96
CA PHE A 760 -17.09 25.76 52.34
C PHE A 760 -16.49 26.96 53.08
N GLU A 761 -16.64 26.94 54.41
CA GLU A 761 -16.03 27.93 55.29
C GLU A 761 -14.53 27.60 55.44
N TRP A 762 -13.68 28.63 55.44
CA TRP A 762 -12.22 28.57 55.49
C TRP A 762 -11.51 28.16 54.20
N ASP A 763 -12.22 28.11 53.07
CA ASP A 763 -11.58 27.91 51.77
C ASP A 763 -10.68 29.10 51.40
N THR A 764 -9.50 28.84 50.85
CA THR A 764 -8.62 29.88 50.34
C THR A 764 -9.03 30.24 48.92
N VAL A 765 -9.39 31.50 48.70
CA VAL A 765 -9.76 32.03 47.38
C VAL A 765 -8.55 32.74 46.79
N HIS A 766 -8.01 32.19 45.70
CA HIS A 766 -6.95 32.80 44.93
C HIS A 766 -7.55 33.65 43.81
N VAL A 767 -7.11 34.89 43.72
CA VAL A 767 -7.62 35.88 42.76
C VAL A 767 -6.44 36.48 42.00
N SER A 768 -6.55 36.54 40.68
CA SER A 768 -5.63 37.36 39.88
C SER A 768 -6.35 38.05 38.74
N TYR A 769 -5.85 39.21 38.36
CA TYR A 769 -6.27 39.86 37.14
C TYR A 769 -5.12 40.58 36.45
N VAL A 770 -5.24 40.73 35.13
CA VAL A 770 -4.31 41.49 34.28
C VAL A 770 -5.09 42.27 33.23
N VAL A 771 -4.84 43.57 33.13
CA VAL A 771 -5.34 44.40 32.03
C VAL A 771 -4.46 44.18 30.79
N ILE A 772 -5.05 43.66 29.72
CA ILE A 772 -4.34 43.21 28.51
C ILE A 772 -4.29 44.30 27.44
N LYS A 773 -5.37 45.07 27.28
CA LYS A 773 -5.50 46.03 26.18
C LYS A 773 -6.34 47.23 26.60
N SER A 774 -5.84 48.44 26.32
CA SER A 774 -6.63 49.68 26.27
C SER A 774 -6.70 50.16 24.82
N ASP A 775 -7.90 50.52 24.33
CA ASP A 775 -8.12 51.00 22.95
C ASP A 775 -7.72 52.48 22.74
N SER A 776 -6.66 52.95 23.39
CA SER A 776 -6.17 54.33 23.28
C SER A 776 -5.05 54.51 22.24
N PRO A 777 -5.10 55.56 21.38
CA PRO A 777 -3.99 55.94 20.51
C PRO A 777 -2.75 56.45 21.27
N TRP A 778 -2.91 56.96 22.49
CA TRP A 778 -1.86 57.55 23.35
C TRP A 778 -1.92 56.93 24.75
N ARG A 779 -0.83 56.27 25.19
CA ARG A 779 -0.83 55.52 26.45
C ARG A 779 -0.73 56.44 27.67
N THR A 780 -1.76 56.43 28.50
CA THR A 780 -1.67 56.67 29.95
C THR A 780 -1.62 55.30 30.65
N GLU A 781 -0.85 55.19 31.73
CA GLU A 781 -0.78 53.97 32.57
C GLU A 781 -1.96 53.93 33.54
N ASP A 782 -3.18 54.14 33.03
CA ASP A 782 -4.38 54.11 33.88
C ASP A 782 -4.69 52.64 34.20
N GLY A 783 -4.86 52.34 35.49
CA GLY A 783 -5.25 51.02 35.99
C GLY A 783 -6.75 50.92 36.24
N VAL A 784 -7.17 49.73 36.68
CA VAL A 784 -8.57 49.43 37.04
C VAL A 784 -8.66 49.34 38.57
N ASP A 785 -9.78 49.79 39.12
CA ASP A 785 -10.09 49.55 40.54
C ASP A 785 -10.83 48.21 40.68
N LEU A 786 -10.45 47.38 41.66
CA LEU A 786 -11.16 46.13 42.00
C LEU A 786 -11.61 46.17 43.46
N VAL A 787 -12.91 45.99 43.69
CA VAL A 787 -13.52 45.85 45.02
C VAL A 787 -14.12 44.46 45.18
N VAL A 788 -13.70 43.74 46.22
CA VAL A 788 -14.22 42.41 46.58
C VAL A 788 -15.15 42.53 47.79
N LYS A 789 -16.38 42.05 47.64
CA LYS A 789 -17.40 42.04 48.70
C LYS A 789 -17.77 40.60 49.07
N GLY A 790 -17.87 40.33 50.37
CA GLY A 790 -18.32 39.07 50.91
C GLY A 790 -19.84 38.88 50.80
N PRO A 791 -20.35 37.69 51.20
CA PRO A 791 -21.76 37.33 51.11
C PRO A 791 -22.72 38.26 51.87
N GLU A 792 -22.24 38.96 52.90
CA GLU A 792 -23.02 39.90 53.71
C GLU A 792 -22.83 41.36 53.28
N GLY A 793 -22.06 41.60 52.22
CA GLY A 793 -21.73 42.94 51.73
C GLY A 793 -20.55 43.61 52.44
N ASP A 794 -19.87 42.88 53.32
CA ASP A 794 -18.59 43.27 53.92
C ASP A 794 -17.50 43.39 52.84
N GLN A 795 -16.69 44.45 52.92
CA GLN A 795 -15.62 44.67 51.95
C GLN A 795 -14.36 43.92 52.41
N ILE A 796 -13.86 43.02 51.56
CA ILE A 796 -12.77 42.09 51.90
C ILE A 796 -11.44 42.57 51.36
N HIS A 797 -11.44 43.03 50.10
CA HIS A 797 -10.24 43.52 49.44
C HIS A 797 -10.58 44.71 48.54
N ASP A 798 -9.64 45.63 48.43
CA ASP A 798 -9.75 46.82 47.60
C ASP A 798 -8.39 47.11 46.96
N SER A 799 -8.40 47.30 45.65
CA SER A 799 -7.24 47.77 44.90
C SER A 799 -7.65 48.91 44.00
N HIS A 800 -6.81 49.94 43.95
CA HIS A 800 -7.04 51.13 43.15
C HIS A 800 -5.91 51.33 42.15
N ASP A 801 -6.28 51.70 40.92
CA ASP A 801 -5.34 52.11 39.86
C ASP A 801 -4.23 51.09 39.59
N LYS A 802 -4.59 49.79 39.61
CA LYS A 802 -3.64 48.70 39.34
C LYS A 802 -3.93 48.06 37.98
N ILE A 803 -2.85 47.77 37.26
CA ILE A 803 -2.91 47.15 35.93
C ILE A 803 -2.84 45.61 36.01
N SER A 804 -2.36 45.09 37.13
CA SER A 804 -2.39 43.67 37.45
C SER A 804 -2.24 43.49 38.95
N GLU A 805 -2.94 42.53 39.52
CA GLU A 805 -2.77 42.14 40.91
C GLU A 805 -3.01 40.63 41.08
N LYS A 806 -2.28 40.03 42.03
CA LYS A 806 -2.45 38.64 42.49
C LYS A 806 -2.53 38.68 44.01
N PHE A 807 -3.59 38.12 44.58
CA PHE A 807 -3.79 38.05 46.03
C PHE A 807 -4.68 36.86 46.40
N ASP A 808 -4.64 36.48 47.66
CA ASP A 808 -5.39 35.38 48.23
C ASP A 808 -6.02 35.79 49.56
N PHE A 809 -7.20 35.25 49.86
CA PHE A 809 -7.88 35.46 51.14
C PHE A 809 -8.64 34.21 51.56
N SER A 810 -8.81 34.02 52.88
CA SER A 810 -9.61 32.91 53.42
C SER A 810 -11.09 33.31 53.54
N ALA A 811 -11.99 32.53 52.94
CA ALA A 811 -13.42 32.75 52.97
C ALA A 811 -14.01 32.28 54.33
N HIS A 812 -14.11 33.18 55.31
CA HIS A 812 -14.65 32.85 56.63
C HIS A 812 -16.14 32.46 56.65
N LYS A 813 -16.88 32.77 55.59
CA LYS A 813 -18.31 32.43 55.43
C LYS A 813 -18.56 31.88 54.03
N LYS A 814 -19.39 30.84 53.94
CA LYS A 814 -19.86 30.30 52.65
C LYS A 814 -20.86 31.25 51.99
N GLY A 815 -20.82 31.34 50.66
CA GLY A 815 -21.73 32.17 49.89
C GLY A 815 -21.09 32.87 48.68
N PRO A 816 -21.84 33.73 47.99
CA PRO A 816 -21.35 34.42 46.80
C PRO A 816 -20.45 35.60 47.15
N PHE A 817 -19.18 35.52 46.76
CA PHE A 817 -18.23 36.63 46.79
C PHE A 817 -18.32 37.41 45.49
N LYS A 818 -18.43 38.74 45.59
CA LYS A 818 -18.65 39.63 44.45
C LYS A 818 -17.39 40.46 44.16
N PHE A 819 -16.92 40.40 42.92
CA PHE A 819 -15.72 41.06 42.41
C PHE A 819 -16.14 42.13 41.42
N CYS A 820 -16.04 43.40 41.81
CA CYS A 820 -16.46 44.54 41.00
C CYS A 820 -15.24 45.31 40.51
N PHE A 821 -15.07 45.34 39.19
CA PHE A 821 -14.06 46.14 38.51
C PHE A 821 -14.67 47.47 38.11
N THR A 822 -13.94 48.58 38.29
CA THR A 822 -14.35 49.92 37.86
C THR A 822 -13.27 50.54 36.99
N ASN A 823 -13.64 50.92 35.76
CA ASN A 823 -12.76 51.59 34.82
C ASN A 823 -12.89 53.11 34.94
N LYS A 824 -11.77 53.78 35.21
CA LYS A 824 -11.67 55.26 35.25
C LYS A 824 -11.27 55.87 33.90
N SER A 825 -10.79 55.04 32.97
CA SER A 825 -10.36 55.45 31.64
C SER A 825 -11.56 55.77 30.73
N PRO A 826 -11.47 56.78 29.85
CA PRO A 826 -12.49 57.04 28.83
C PRO A 826 -12.49 56.02 27.69
N TYR A 827 -11.59 55.02 27.71
CA TYR A 827 -11.45 53.96 26.71
C TYR A 827 -11.80 52.60 27.29
N HIS A 828 -12.27 51.69 26.43
CA HIS A 828 -12.54 50.31 26.82
C HIS A 828 -11.24 49.56 27.16
N GLU A 829 -11.26 48.85 28.28
CA GLU A 829 -10.15 48.01 28.72
C GLU A 829 -10.56 46.54 28.72
N THR A 830 -9.64 45.67 28.32
CA THR A 830 -9.84 44.21 28.36
C THR A 830 -9.09 43.63 29.55
N ILE A 831 -9.83 43.00 30.46
CA ILE A 831 -9.30 42.37 31.68
C ILE A 831 -9.34 40.85 31.51
N ASP A 832 -8.23 40.19 31.82
CA ASP A 832 -8.20 38.76 32.11
C ASP A 832 -8.34 38.59 33.62
N PHE A 833 -9.34 37.85 34.06
CA PHE A 833 -9.68 37.68 35.46
C PHE A 833 -9.81 36.20 35.80
N ASP A 834 -9.14 35.78 36.86
CA ASP A 834 -9.12 34.40 37.32
C ASP A 834 -9.41 34.34 38.83
N VAL A 835 -10.34 33.46 39.20
CA VAL A 835 -10.74 33.21 40.60
C VAL A 835 -10.86 31.71 40.80
N GLN A 836 -10.08 31.18 41.72
CA GLN A 836 -10.08 29.77 42.05
C GLN A 836 -10.17 29.56 43.56
N VAL A 837 -11.02 28.63 43.98
CA VAL A 837 -11.25 28.28 45.38
C VAL A 837 -10.53 26.98 45.71
N GLY A 838 -9.61 27.01 46.66
CA GLY A 838 -8.93 25.85 47.23
C GLY A 838 -9.63 25.39 48.51
N HIS A 839 -10.04 24.12 48.57
CA HIS A 839 -10.73 23.54 49.72
C HIS A 839 -9.81 22.64 50.55
N PHE A 840 -9.79 22.84 51.87
CA PHE A 840 -9.15 21.94 52.84
C PHE A 840 -10.19 20.97 53.42
N THR A 841 -10.21 19.72 52.98
CA THR A 841 -10.94 18.66 53.69
C THR A 841 -10.13 18.23 54.93
N TYR A 842 -10.40 18.81 56.09
CA TYR A 842 -9.94 18.23 57.34
C TYR A 842 -10.80 16.99 57.62
N TYR A 843 -10.32 15.80 57.22
CA TYR A 843 -10.95 14.54 57.56
C TYR A 843 -10.75 14.22 59.05
N ASP A 844 -11.60 14.80 59.89
CA ASP A 844 -11.94 14.18 61.18
C ASP A 844 -12.99 13.09 60.92
N GLN A 845 -12.51 11.89 60.56
CA GLN A 845 -12.98 10.58 61.06
C GLN A 845 -12.52 9.41 60.18
N HIS A 846 -11.83 8.47 60.85
CA HIS A 846 -11.57 7.06 60.51
C HIS A 846 -10.68 6.67 59.32
N ALA A 847 -9.42 6.30 59.60
CA ALA A 847 -8.91 4.92 59.48
C ALA A 847 -7.47 4.82 60.05
N LYS A 848 -7.16 3.71 60.73
CA LYS A 848 -5.82 3.40 61.25
C LYS A 848 -4.95 2.85 60.12
N ASP A 849 -3.83 3.53 59.85
CA ASP A 849 -2.51 2.94 59.60
C ASP A 849 -1.47 4.07 59.72
N GLU A 850 -0.58 3.98 60.71
CA GLU A 850 0.38 5.03 61.08
C GLU A 850 1.43 5.36 59.99
N HIS A 851 1.47 4.59 58.88
CA HIS A 851 2.50 4.74 57.84
C HIS A 851 2.01 5.40 56.55
N VAL A 852 0.69 5.61 56.37
CA VAL A 852 0.11 6.16 55.13
C VAL A 852 -0.21 7.64 55.24
N LYS A 853 -0.56 8.11 56.45
CA LYS A 853 -0.86 9.52 56.74
C LYS A 853 0.21 10.52 56.28
N PRO A 854 1.51 10.35 56.62
CA PRO A 854 2.52 11.33 56.23
C PRO A 854 2.79 11.35 54.72
N LEU A 855 2.53 10.24 54.00
CA LEU A 855 2.64 10.17 52.54
C LEU A 855 1.48 10.87 51.84
N ILE A 856 0.25 10.70 52.33
CA ILE A 856 -0.93 11.42 51.80
C ILE A 856 -0.78 12.92 52.04
N GLU A 857 -0.34 13.32 53.23
CA GLU A 857 -0.10 14.73 53.57
C GLU A 857 1.01 15.36 52.71
N GLN A 858 2.05 14.58 52.34
CA GLN A 858 3.06 15.03 51.38
C GLN A 858 2.53 15.09 49.94
N ILE A 859 1.69 14.15 49.52
CA ILE A 859 1.06 14.16 48.19
C ILE A 859 0.10 15.35 48.04
N GLU A 860 -0.63 15.70 49.10
CA GLU A 860 -1.50 16.88 49.13
C GLU A 860 -0.70 18.19 49.10
N LYS A 861 0.39 18.31 49.88
CA LYS A 861 1.33 19.44 49.78
C LYS A 861 2.00 19.56 48.41
N LEU A 862 2.30 18.43 47.78
CA LEU A 862 2.84 18.41 46.42
C LEU A 862 1.78 18.82 45.40
N GLY A 863 0.53 18.41 45.60
CA GLY A 863 -0.63 18.87 44.84
C GLY A 863 -0.81 20.38 44.92
N GLU A 864 -0.79 20.96 46.12
CA GLU A 864 -0.86 22.40 46.36
C GLU A 864 0.30 23.16 45.69
N SER A 865 1.53 22.64 45.83
CA SER A 865 2.71 23.23 45.17
C SER A 865 2.57 23.21 43.65
N LEU A 866 2.06 22.11 43.08
CA LEU A 866 1.83 21.99 41.65
C LEU A 866 0.73 22.95 41.16
N TYR A 867 -0.35 23.11 41.93
CA TYR A 867 -1.41 24.07 41.63
C TYR A 867 -0.92 25.52 41.69
N ASN A 868 -0.14 25.86 42.71
CA ASN A 868 0.47 27.19 42.82
C ASN A 868 1.39 27.49 41.63
N ILE A 869 2.16 26.50 41.16
CA ILE A 869 3.00 26.62 39.95
C ILE A 869 2.13 26.80 38.70
N GLN A 870 1.03 26.06 38.54
CA GLN A 870 0.13 26.21 37.39
C GLN A 870 -0.53 27.60 37.37
N PHE A 871 -0.95 28.10 38.52
CA PHE A 871 -1.53 29.44 38.65
C PHE A 871 -0.49 30.53 38.31
N GLU A 872 0.76 30.38 38.76
CA GLU A 872 1.85 31.29 38.38
C GLU A 872 2.17 31.25 36.89
N GLN A 873 2.15 30.06 36.28
CA GLN A 873 2.38 29.94 34.85
C GLN A 873 1.31 30.68 34.05
N HIS A 874 0.03 30.55 34.42
CA HIS A 874 -1.06 31.26 33.75
C HIS A 874 -0.93 32.78 33.88
N TRP A 875 -0.56 33.27 35.07
CA TRP A 875 -0.29 34.68 35.30
C TRP A 875 0.88 35.21 34.44
N LEU A 876 1.98 34.45 34.36
CA LEU A 876 3.14 34.79 33.50
C LEU A 876 2.79 34.78 32.01
N GLU A 877 1.95 33.84 31.56
CA GLU A 877 1.46 33.79 30.17
C GLU A 877 0.63 35.04 29.83
N ALA A 878 -0.30 35.45 30.70
CA ALA A 878 -1.09 36.67 30.50
C ALA A 878 -0.21 37.94 30.44
N GLN A 879 0.83 38.01 31.27
CA GLN A 879 1.80 39.10 31.23
C GLN A 879 2.66 39.08 29.95
N THR A 880 3.01 37.90 29.46
CA THR A 880 3.79 37.70 28.22
C THR A 880 2.96 38.08 26.99
N ASP A 881 1.69 37.69 26.94
CA ASP A 881 0.74 38.08 25.89
C ASP A 881 0.62 39.61 25.77
N ARG A 882 0.52 40.30 26.92
CA ARG A 882 0.54 41.77 26.95
C ARG A 882 1.84 42.32 26.36
N GLN A 883 3.00 41.79 26.75
CA GLN A 883 4.29 42.22 26.19
C GLN A 883 4.39 41.96 24.68
N ALA A 884 3.90 40.83 24.19
CA ALA A 884 3.89 40.50 22.77
C ALA A 884 3.04 41.49 21.95
N ILE A 885 1.84 41.83 22.43
CA ILE A 885 0.97 42.83 21.79
C ILE A 885 1.66 44.21 21.75
N VAL A 886 2.33 44.60 22.84
CA VAL A 886 3.12 45.85 22.88
C VAL A 886 4.23 45.82 21.82
N ASN A 887 4.94 44.70 21.72
CA ASN A 887 6.07 44.57 20.80
C ASN A 887 5.62 44.57 19.33
N GLU A 888 4.51 43.90 19.00
CA GLU A 888 3.93 43.90 17.66
C GLU A 888 3.45 45.32 17.24
N ALA A 889 2.79 46.04 18.15
CA ALA A 889 2.36 47.42 17.90
C ALA A 889 3.56 48.36 17.69
N MET A 890 4.63 48.21 18.46
CA MET A 890 5.87 48.97 18.31
C MET A 890 6.58 48.63 16.98
N SER A 891 6.68 47.35 16.65
CA SER A 891 7.26 46.87 15.40
C SER A 891 6.52 47.41 14.16
N LYS A 892 5.19 47.38 14.17
CA LYS A 892 4.37 47.91 13.07
C LYS A 892 4.55 49.41 12.86
N ARG A 893 4.68 50.19 13.94
CA ARG A 893 4.99 51.64 13.88
C ARG A 893 6.40 51.90 13.36
N ALA A 894 7.38 51.11 13.80
CA ALA A 894 8.76 51.20 13.32
C ALA A 894 8.85 50.90 11.81
N ILE A 895 8.16 49.86 11.34
CA ILE A 895 8.09 49.51 9.92
C ILE A 895 7.42 50.62 9.11
N HIS A 896 6.28 51.17 9.57
CA HIS A 896 5.62 52.28 8.87
C HIS A 896 6.51 53.52 8.77
N LYS A 897 7.22 53.86 9.86
CA LYS A 897 8.19 54.96 9.88
C LYS A 897 9.33 54.70 8.88
N ALA A 898 9.92 53.50 8.89
CA ALA A 898 11.00 53.13 7.98
C ALA A 898 10.57 53.15 6.50
N VAL A 899 9.35 52.70 6.20
CA VAL A 899 8.78 52.75 4.84
C VAL A 899 8.56 54.20 4.40
N MET A 900 8.00 55.06 5.27
CA MET A 900 7.81 56.49 4.97
C MET A 900 9.14 57.21 4.74
N GLU A 901 10.15 56.96 5.57
CA GLU A 901 11.51 57.51 5.39
C GLU A 901 12.15 57.02 4.09
N SER A 902 11.97 55.74 3.74
CA SER A 902 12.46 55.16 2.48
C SER A 902 11.78 55.80 1.26
N PHE A 903 10.46 55.99 1.29
CA PHE A 903 9.73 56.68 0.23
C PHE A 903 10.16 58.14 0.08
N ALA A 904 10.43 58.84 1.19
CA ALA A 904 10.95 60.20 1.17
C ALA A 904 12.35 60.27 0.55
N LEU A 905 13.25 59.33 0.88
CA LEU A 905 14.59 59.21 0.29
C LEU A 905 14.54 58.90 -1.21
N VAL A 906 13.69 57.96 -1.63
CA VAL A 906 13.48 57.64 -3.06
C VAL A 906 12.92 58.85 -3.80
N GLY A 907 11.92 59.54 -3.22
CA GLY A 907 11.35 60.76 -3.78
C GLY A 907 12.39 61.88 -3.94
N ALA A 908 13.23 62.10 -2.93
CA ALA A 908 14.32 63.07 -2.99
C ALA A 908 15.36 62.71 -4.07
N SER A 909 15.68 61.42 -4.22
CA SER A 909 16.63 60.92 -5.21
C SER A 909 16.08 61.07 -6.64
N VAL A 910 14.79 60.75 -6.85
CA VAL A 910 14.11 60.97 -8.14
C VAL A 910 14.03 62.45 -8.47
N LEU A 911 13.74 63.31 -7.49
CA LEU A 911 13.73 64.76 -7.67
C LEU A 911 15.13 65.29 -8.03
N GLN A 912 16.19 64.80 -7.37
CA GLN A 912 17.57 65.14 -7.72
C GLN A 912 17.90 64.72 -9.16
N ILE A 913 17.54 63.50 -9.58
CA ILE A 913 17.77 63.01 -10.95
C ILE A 913 16.99 63.86 -11.95
N TYR A 914 15.73 64.20 -11.66
CA TYR A 914 14.91 65.05 -12.51
C TYR A 914 15.51 66.46 -12.66
N LEU A 915 15.95 67.07 -11.55
CA LEU A 915 16.59 68.39 -11.57
C LEU A 915 17.92 68.38 -12.31
N LEU A 916 18.75 67.34 -12.14
CA LEU A 916 20.00 67.15 -12.89
C LEU A 916 19.72 67.01 -14.38
N ARG A 917 18.77 66.15 -14.77
CA ARG A 917 18.38 65.95 -16.17
C ARG A 917 17.86 67.25 -16.79
N ARG A 918 17.03 68.00 -16.08
CA ARG A 918 16.52 69.31 -16.52
C ARG A 918 17.62 70.37 -16.63
N MET A 919 18.63 70.36 -15.76
CA MET A 919 19.80 71.24 -15.90
C MET A 919 20.61 70.92 -17.16
N PHE A 920 20.86 69.64 -17.45
CA PHE A 920 21.61 69.23 -18.64
C PHE A 920 20.81 69.45 -19.93
N GLU A 921 19.49 69.24 -19.93
CA GLU A 921 18.61 69.58 -21.06
C GLU A 921 18.57 71.10 -21.32
N LYS A 922 18.59 71.94 -20.28
CA LYS A 922 18.71 73.40 -20.44
C LYS A 922 20.06 73.82 -21.03
N LYS A 923 21.15 73.10 -20.74
CA LYS A 923 22.48 73.37 -21.31
C LYS A 923 22.60 72.99 -22.78
N LEU A 924 21.82 72.01 -23.25
CA LEU A 924 21.75 71.62 -24.67
C LEU A 924 20.84 72.54 -25.52
N GLY A 925 19.97 73.31 -24.87
CA GLY A 925 19.03 74.23 -25.52
C GLY A 925 19.54 75.65 -25.78
N THR A 926 20.75 76.02 -25.32
CA THR A 926 21.33 77.35 -25.55
C THR A 926 22.83 77.29 -25.82
N SER A 927 23.18 77.62 -27.08
CA SER A 927 24.51 77.85 -27.69
C SER A 927 25.22 76.58 -28.22
N ARG A 928 25.42 76.30 -29.51
CA ARG A 928 25.41 77.08 -30.78
C ARG A 928 25.97 78.50 -30.64
N VAL A 929 27.28 78.55 -30.37
CA VAL A 929 28.38 79.14 -31.17
C VAL A 929 29.67 78.77 -30.44
#